data_AF-A0A534TKX1-F1
#
_entry.id   AF-A0A534TKX1-F1
#
_cell.length_a   1.000
_cell.length_b   1.000
_cell.length_c   1.000
_cell.angle_alpha   90.00
_cell.angle_beta   90.00
_cell.angle_gamma   90.00
#
_symmetry.space_group_name_H-M   'P 1'
#
loop_
_entity.id
_entity.type
_entity.pdbx_description
1 polymer ?
#
loop_
_entity_poly.entity_id
_entity_poly.type
_entity_poly.pdbx_seq_one_letter_code
_entity_poly.pdbx_strand_id
1 'polypeptide(L)'
;MNEGTCAAGPFEQFCAIETFRGCASNADCTKPGDTCTNGRFRECFTDNGAVGASVETQGQPDPPVDNVSHPKLGSLFCIPPTTADAVNSVAGLPGLGRLTLPGTGRFVVPGVVTPTPTQTMSPTPTLTPTPTITKTPTPTLTIPGLPTATPTPGAAATPGCGNGFLDAGEQCDPNPNTVGGTCHWSQCIPPGSGAGDAFACTCATGQLRTIYDQGRLDNGWTGTSQNTQTVGNTDFDALLFDCDGVTDTLCRLTGPRPGQYGWRCELNARQRCITDADCAPLNGRCGGFLGAPLPLSSGGVPVCVTSFFPRPITGTIDVSDGSTESFTFLLSRVHLATAVDAPCARCCTTPLCNTESIGSTGTCTGGAAAGQTCTVQGLSTFGPMSRDCPPDNGANISGGGLDIRFLPTTTGLSEKTATLPCTAPGFTQFNTCACDTCAGGTAANGPCGSNADCPGGGVCGATRCIGGTNDGGQCTVASECPGTNTSCGRPGLATKPNGCGFACTNNPGAGCTVDSDCPGGSCVPLCLQDDPPAQIGLGHCAPGSGSTTSTCSIEKFRGCTTQADCNPPSCVGSPGTCSSCQCGQTCDTGFTLCHVFPMELIGDPNAFSGNTSSGTSVNTFCIPPTTATAVNSTAGLPGEGAILVPDHFTKQFPSTPCTGLPPNVSCP
;
A
#
# COMPACT_ATOMS: atom_id res chain seq x y z
N MET A 1 -31.49 1.29 -14.96
CA MET A 1 -31.33 0.86 -13.56
C MET A 1 -30.74 2.03 -12.80
N ASN A 2 -31.42 2.43 -11.72
CA ASN A 2 -31.07 3.50 -10.75
C ASN A 2 -30.93 4.96 -11.23
N GLU A 3 -31.50 5.33 -12.37
CA GLU A 3 -31.86 6.72 -12.69
C GLU A 3 -33.29 6.96 -12.20
N GLY A 4 -33.44 7.87 -11.23
CA GLY A 4 -34.72 8.28 -10.69
C GLY A 4 -35.04 9.72 -11.09
N THR A 5 -36.32 10.06 -11.08
CA THR A 5 -36.77 11.45 -11.07
C THR A 5 -37.45 11.70 -9.73
N CYS A 6 -37.17 12.82 -9.07
CA CYS A 6 -37.77 13.12 -7.78
C CYS A 6 -39.31 13.16 -7.89
N ALA A 7 -40.00 12.26 -7.19
CA ALA A 7 -41.46 12.09 -7.28
C ALA A 7 -42.28 13.33 -6.82
N ALA A 8 -41.68 14.20 -6.00
CA ALA A 8 -42.32 15.40 -5.44
C ALA A 8 -41.53 16.71 -5.68
N GLY A 9 -40.57 16.70 -6.61
CA GLY A 9 -39.77 17.89 -6.97
C GLY A 9 -38.33 17.90 -6.44
N PRO A 10 -37.52 18.91 -6.81
CA PRO A 10 -37.90 20.14 -7.52
C PRO A 10 -38.20 19.92 -9.01
N PHE A 11 -39.17 20.68 -9.54
CA PHE A 11 -39.47 20.75 -10.98
C PHE A 11 -38.66 21.89 -11.58
N GLU A 12 -37.90 21.58 -12.63
CA GLU A 12 -37.00 22.52 -13.28
C GLU A 12 -37.50 22.78 -14.71
N GLN A 13 -37.49 24.04 -15.11
CA GLN A 13 -37.80 24.44 -16.47
C GLN A 13 -36.52 24.83 -17.19
N PHE A 14 -36.37 24.31 -18.40
CA PHE A 14 -35.29 24.62 -19.32
C PHE A 14 -35.84 25.16 -20.63
N CYS A 15 -34.99 25.89 -21.35
CA CYS A 15 -35.30 26.33 -22.70
C CYS A 15 -35.44 25.12 -23.63
N ALA A 16 -36.34 25.21 -24.61
CA ALA A 16 -36.68 24.13 -25.55
C ALA A 16 -35.55 23.84 -26.54
N ILE A 17 -34.80 24.86 -26.94
CA ILE A 17 -33.66 24.73 -27.85
C ILE A 17 -32.35 24.70 -27.07
N GLU A 18 -32.13 25.64 -26.15
CA GLU A 18 -30.98 25.62 -25.23
C GLU A 18 -31.27 24.79 -23.97
N THR A 19 -31.39 23.47 -24.12
CA THR A 19 -31.88 22.56 -23.05
C THR A 19 -31.02 22.47 -21.79
N PHE A 20 -29.83 23.09 -21.78
CA PHE A 20 -28.95 23.21 -20.62
C PHE A 20 -29.23 24.48 -19.78
N ARG A 21 -29.98 25.45 -20.32
CA ARG A 21 -30.27 26.73 -19.68
C ARG A 21 -31.58 26.65 -18.90
N GLY A 22 -31.50 26.81 -17.57
CA GLY A 22 -32.69 26.98 -16.73
C GLY A 22 -33.41 28.28 -17.05
N CYS A 23 -34.74 28.26 -17.04
CA CYS A 23 -35.58 29.41 -17.37
C CYS A 23 -36.80 29.48 -16.44
N ALA A 24 -37.32 30.68 -16.23
CA ALA A 24 -38.62 30.91 -15.60
C ALA A 24 -39.64 31.49 -16.59
N SER A 25 -39.17 32.00 -17.73
CA SER A 25 -39.99 32.55 -18.82
C SER A 25 -39.27 32.44 -20.17
N ASN A 26 -40.01 32.63 -21.27
CA ASN A 26 -39.43 32.65 -22.62
C ASN A 26 -38.34 33.73 -22.80
N ALA A 27 -38.33 34.79 -21.97
CA ALA A 27 -37.32 35.84 -22.06
C ALA A 27 -35.92 35.39 -21.61
N ASP A 28 -35.84 34.33 -20.80
CA ASP A 28 -34.56 33.76 -20.35
C ASP A 28 -33.87 32.95 -21.45
N CYS A 29 -34.61 32.59 -22.50
CA CYS A 29 -34.14 31.82 -23.65
C CYS A 29 -33.65 32.77 -24.75
N THR A 30 -32.34 33.01 -24.78
CA THR A 30 -31.73 34.04 -25.64
C THR A 30 -31.68 33.66 -27.12
N LYS A 31 -31.88 32.38 -27.44
CA LYS A 31 -31.90 31.88 -28.82
C LYS A 31 -33.22 32.27 -29.51
N PRO A 32 -33.19 32.86 -30.72
CA PRO A 32 -34.41 33.25 -31.43
C PRO A 32 -35.36 32.06 -31.65
N GLY A 33 -36.61 32.23 -31.22
CA GLY A 33 -37.64 31.19 -31.33
C GLY A 33 -37.61 30.13 -30.21
N ASP A 34 -36.75 30.29 -29.20
CA ASP A 34 -36.69 29.40 -28.05
C ASP A 34 -37.77 29.75 -27.00
N THR A 35 -38.27 28.73 -26.30
CA THR A 35 -39.36 28.86 -25.33
C THR A 35 -39.05 28.09 -24.05
N CYS A 36 -39.48 28.62 -22.91
CA CYS A 36 -39.31 28.01 -21.60
C CYS A 36 -40.39 26.95 -21.35
N THR A 37 -40.32 25.85 -22.10
CA THR A 37 -41.35 24.81 -22.10
C THR A 37 -40.81 23.42 -21.78
N ASN A 38 -39.49 23.24 -21.66
CA ASN A 38 -38.89 21.96 -21.35
C ASN A 38 -38.82 21.75 -19.83
N GLY A 39 -39.97 21.48 -19.23
CA GLY A 39 -40.09 21.20 -17.81
C GLY A 39 -39.86 19.73 -17.49
N ARG A 40 -38.95 19.44 -16.55
CA ARG A 40 -38.68 18.08 -16.05
C ARG A 40 -38.48 18.06 -14.54
N PHE A 41 -38.83 16.94 -13.92
CA PHE A 41 -38.42 16.69 -12.54
C PHE A 41 -36.91 16.46 -12.49
N ARG A 42 -36.27 17.00 -11.44
CA ARG A 42 -34.83 16.81 -11.23
C ARG A 42 -34.50 15.32 -11.17
N GLU A 43 -33.44 14.95 -11.89
CA GLU A 43 -32.87 13.60 -11.85
C GLU A 43 -32.21 13.38 -10.49
N CYS A 44 -32.34 12.17 -9.95
CA CYS A 44 -31.77 11.79 -8.67
C CYS A 44 -31.22 10.36 -8.70
N PHE A 45 -30.31 10.08 -7.77
CA PHE A 45 -29.93 8.71 -7.46
C PHE A 45 -31.11 8.03 -6.75
N THR A 46 -31.50 6.84 -7.21
CA THR A 46 -32.53 6.08 -6.52
C THR A 46 -31.92 5.37 -5.31
N ASP A 47 -32.38 5.72 -4.12
CA ASP A 47 -32.13 5.02 -2.86
C ASP A 47 -33.19 3.92 -2.60
N ASN A 48 -33.90 3.50 -3.64
CA ASN A 48 -35.07 2.60 -3.57
C ASN A 48 -36.15 3.05 -2.57
N GLY A 49 -36.25 4.36 -2.28
CA GLY A 49 -37.25 4.93 -1.39
C GLY A 49 -36.89 4.89 0.10
N ALA A 50 -35.64 4.57 0.44
CA ALA A 50 -35.11 4.57 1.80
C ALA A 50 -33.86 5.45 1.90
N VAL A 51 -34.00 6.62 2.52
CA VAL A 51 -32.89 7.56 2.75
C VAL A 51 -31.76 6.84 3.50
N GLY A 52 -30.57 6.76 2.88
CA GLY A 52 -29.40 6.08 3.43
C GLY A 52 -29.16 4.66 2.91
N ALA A 53 -29.95 4.18 1.94
CA ALA A 53 -29.68 2.93 1.23
C ALA A 53 -28.54 3.06 0.20
N SER A 54 -28.15 1.94 -0.41
CA SER A 54 -27.11 1.89 -1.44
C SER A 54 -27.60 2.44 -2.79
N VAL A 55 -26.68 3.04 -3.54
CA VAL A 55 -26.84 3.38 -4.95
C VAL A 55 -26.02 2.38 -5.76
N GLU A 56 -26.58 1.83 -6.84
CA GLU A 56 -25.86 0.91 -7.72
C GLU A 56 -25.81 1.44 -9.15
N THR A 57 -24.73 1.12 -9.86
CA THR A 57 -24.61 1.29 -11.31
C THR A 57 -24.25 -0.06 -11.89
N GLN A 58 -24.82 -0.43 -13.03
CA GLN A 58 -24.49 -1.68 -13.69
C GLN A 58 -23.80 -1.40 -15.01
N GLY A 59 -22.64 -2.05 -15.20
CA GLY A 59 -22.11 -2.27 -16.53
C GLY A 59 -22.99 -3.24 -17.33
N GLN A 60 -22.78 -3.30 -18.64
CA GLN A 60 -23.33 -4.34 -19.49
C GLN A 60 -22.15 -5.05 -20.17
N PRO A 61 -21.87 -6.31 -19.81
CA PRO A 61 -20.90 -7.09 -20.55
C PRO A 61 -21.42 -7.33 -21.98
N ASP A 62 -20.54 -7.19 -22.96
CA ASP A 62 -20.82 -7.51 -24.36
C ASP A 62 -19.79 -8.55 -24.85
N PRO A 63 -20.20 -9.81 -25.07
CA PRO A 63 -19.32 -10.83 -25.61
C PRO A 63 -18.78 -10.42 -26.99
N PRO A 64 -17.47 -10.61 -27.27
CA PRO A 64 -16.92 -10.24 -28.57
C PRO A 64 -17.55 -11.01 -29.74
N VAL A 65 -17.92 -10.31 -30.80
CA VAL A 65 -18.29 -10.88 -32.12
C VAL A 65 -17.30 -10.33 -33.14
N ASP A 66 -16.70 -11.22 -33.94
CA ASP A 66 -15.67 -10.86 -34.94
C ASP A 66 -14.49 -10.06 -34.34
N ASN A 67 -14.03 -10.47 -33.16
CA ASN A 67 -12.98 -9.80 -32.37
C ASN A 67 -13.33 -8.38 -31.92
N VAL A 68 -14.59 -7.95 -31.96
CA VAL A 68 -15.02 -6.64 -31.45
C VAL A 68 -16.08 -6.83 -30.37
N SER A 69 -15.93 -6.13 -29.25
CA SER A 69 -16.94 -6.03 -28.20
C SER A 69 -17.29 -4.57 -27.94
N HIS A 70 -18.54 -4.31 -27.55
CA HIS A 70 -19.07 -3.00 -27.19
C HIS A 70 -19.63 -3.01 -25.75
N PRO A 71 -18.79 -3.28 -24.73
CA PRO A 71 -19.26 -3.31 -23.35
C PRO A 71 -19.71 -1.91 -22.91
N LYS A 72 -20.60 -1.84 -21.92
CA LYS A 72 -20.85 -0.60 -21.19
C LYS A 72 -20.24 -0.69 -19.80
N LEU A 73 -19.41 0.26 -19.44
CA LEU A 73 -18.84 0.40 -18.11
C LEU A 73 -19.75 1.31 -17.27
N GLY A 74 -20.04 0.92 -16.04
CA GLY A 74 -20.72 1.75 -15.06
C GLY A 74 -19.80 1.99 -13.86
N SER A 75 -19.68 3.24 -13.41
CA SER A 75 -18.90 3.60 -12.22
C SER A 75 -19.63 4.62 -11.34
N LEU A 76 -19.41 4.52 -10.03
CA LEU A 76 -19.79 5.48 -9.00
C LEU A 76 -18.52 6.04 -8.37
N PHE A 77 -18.46 7.34 -8.13
CA PHE A 77 -17.27 8.01 -7.56
C PHE A 77 -17.67 9.23 -6.75
N CYS A 78 -16.83 9.66 -5.80
CA CYS A 78 -17.07 10.87 -5.01
C CYS A 78 -16.45 12.09 -5.73
N ILE A 79 -17.19 13.19 -5.77
CA ILE A 79 -16.72 14.46 -6.34
C ILE A 79 -16.48 15.45 -5.18
N PRO A 80 -15.26 15.97 -4.99
CA PRO A 80 -14.96 16.96 -3.95
C PRO A 80 -15.59 18.34 -4.28
N PRO A 81 -15.67 19.27 -3.32
CA PRO A 81 -16.12 20.63 -3.62
C PRO A 81 -15.08 21.36 -4.49
N THR A 82 -15.56 22.35 -5.24
CA THR A 82 -14.73 23.34 -5.94
C THR A 82 -14.54 24.59 -5.07
N THR A 83 -13.67 25.52 -5.49
CA THR A 83 -13.53 26.83 -4.85
C THR A 83 -14.70 27.79 -5.16
N ALA A 84 -15.65 27.39 -6.01
CA ALA A 84 -16.79 28.21 -6.40
C ALA A 84 -18.09 27.73 -5.74
N ASP A 85 -18.59 28.49 -4.77
CA ASP A 85 -19.83 28.17 -4.03
C ASP A 85 -21.04 27.97 -4.95
N ALA A 86 -21.11 28.73 -6.04
CA ALA A 86 -22.17 28.60 -7.04
C ALA A 86 -22.16 27.24 -7.73
N VAL A 87 -20.98 26.72 -8.08
CA VAL A 87 -20.83 25.40 -8.70
C VAL A 87 -21.17 24.32 -7.68
N ASN A 88 -20.69 24.45 -6.45
CA ASN A 88 -20.97 23.49 -5.37
C ASN A 88 -22.47 23.40 -5.07
N SER A 89 -23.14 24.55 -5.01
CA SER A 89 -24.58 24.62 -4.74
C SER A 89 -25.42 24.04 -5.88
N VAL A 90 -25.04 24.32 -7.13
CA VAL A 90 -25.79 23.84 -8.31
C VAL A 90 -25.57 22.35 -8.55
N ALA A 91 -24.32 21.88 -8.44
CA ALA A 91 -23.96 20.48 -8.69
C ALA A 91 -24.07 19.57 -7.45
N GLY A 92 -24.34 20.13 -6.27
CA GLY A 92 -24.44 19.37 -5.02
C GLY A 92 -23.10 18.79 -4.56
N LEU A 93 -22.03 19.58 -4.68
CA LEU A 93 -20.67 19.17 -4.31
C LEU A 93 -20.31 19.59 -2.87
N PRO A 94 -19.61 18.76 -2.08
CA PRO A 94 -19.20 17.39 -2.40
C PRO A 94 -20.38 16.42 -2.52
N GLY A 95 -20.31 15.51 -3.50
CA GLY A 95 -21.44 14.64 -3.82
C GLY A 95 -21.05 13.39 -4.60
N LEU A 96 -22.04 12.51 -4.82
CA LEU A 96 -21.89 11.28 -5.60
C LEU A 96 -21.94 11.61 -7.11
N GLY A 97 -20.95 11.13 -7.85
CA GLY A 97 -20.92 11.09 -9.31
C GLY A 97 -21.23 9.69 -9.82
N ARG A 98 -21.87 9.61 -10.99
CA ARG A 98 -22.04 8.36 -11.75
C ARG A 98 -21.59 8.58 -13.17
N LEU A 99 -20.86 7.61 -13.71
CA LEU A 99 -20.41 7.58 -15.10
C LEU A 99 -20.90 6.29 -15.76
N THR A 100 -21.39 6.41 -16.99
CA THR A 100 -21.66 5.25 -17.86
C THR A 100 -20.94 5.48 -19.18
N LEU A 101 -19.93 4.65 -19.47
CA LEU A 101 -19.12 4.75 -20.68
C LEU A 101 -19.44 3.61 -21.64
N PRO A 102 -19.82 3.88 -22.89
CA PRO A 102 -19.74 2.87 -23.94
C PRO A 102 -18.27 2.61 -24.29
N GLY A 103 -17.83 1.36 -24.18
CA GLY A 103 -16.51 0.91 -24.59
C GLY A 103 -16.54 0.27 -25.97
N THR A 104 -15.36 0.14 -26.60
CA THR A 104 -15.16 -0.76 -27.73
C THR A 104 -13.84 -1.50 -27.54
N GLY A 105 -13.90 -2.79 -27.28
CA GLY A 105 -12.74 -3.68 -27.21
C GLY A 105 -12.51 -4.31 -28.58
N ARG A 106 -11.25 -4.39 -29.02
CA ARG A 106 -10.87 -5.17 -30.20
C ARG A 106 -9.77 -6.15 -29.82
N PHE A 107 -10.04 -7.45 -29.99
CA PHE A 107 -9.03 -8.48 -29.80
C PHE A 107 -8.06 -8.47 -30.98
N VAL A 108 -6.80 -8.18 -30.70
CA VAL A 108 -5.70 -8.29 -31.67
C VAL A 108 -4.87 -9.50 -31.28
N VAL A 109 -5.01 -10.60 -32.03
CA VAL A 109 -4.13 -11.77 -31.87
C VAL A 109 -2.80 -11.45 -32.58
N PRO A 110 -1.66 -11.38 -31.88
CA PRO A 110 -0.37 -11.17 -32.54
C PRO A 110 -0.04 -12.39 -33.41
N GLY A 111 0.01 -12.20 -34.74
CA GLY A 111 0.47 -13.23 -35.68
C GLY A 111 -0.49 -13.63 -36.81
N VAL A 112 -1.73 -13.12 -36.85
CA VAL A 112 -2.65 -13.38 -37.98
C VAL A 112 -2.90 -12.08 -38.76
N VAL A 113 -2.20 -11.93 -39.89
CA VAL A 113 -2.52 -10.90 -40.89
C VAL A 113 -3.86 -11.24 -41.56
N THR A 114 -4.95 -10.65 -41.05
CA THR A 114 -6.25 -10.71 -41.74
C THR A 114 -6.29 -9.58 -42.78
N PRO A 115 -6.65 -9.87 -44.06
CA PRO A 115 -6.60 -8.87 -45.12
C PRO A 115 -7.58 -7.72 -44.89
N THR A 116 -7.15 -6.52 -45.27
CA THR A 116 -7.91 -5.26 -45.21
C THR A 116 -9.25 -5.41 -45.96
N PRO A 117 -10.42 -5.25 -45.31
CA PRO A 117 -11.67 -5.16 -46.04
C PRO A 117 -11.80 -3.79 -46.71
N THR A 118 -12.04 -3.80 -48.01
CA THR A 118 -12.42 -2.65 -48.83
C THR A 118 -13.79 -2.14 -48.38
N GLN A 119 -13.88 -0.87 -47.97
CA GLN A 119 -15.15 -0.24 -47.62
C GLN A 119 -16.05 -0.12 -48.86
N THR A 120 -17.21 -0.77 -48.83
CA THR A 120 -18.34 -0.46 -49.72
C THR A 120 -19.41 0.21 -48.87
N MET A 121 -19.75 1.46 -49.17
CA MET A 121 -20.86 2.15 -48.51
C MET A 121 -22.20 1.67 -49.09
N SER A 122 -23.16 1.35 -48.22
CA SER A 122 -24.58 1.15 -48.59
C SER A 122 -25.50 1.42 -47.39
N PRO A 123 -26.80 1.74 -47.60
CA PRO A 123 -27.36 2.99 -47.11
C PRO A 123 -28.26 2.87 -45.87
N THR A 124 -28.60 4.05 -45.34
CA THR A 124 -29.49 4.45 -44.24
C THR A 124 -30.61 3.46 -43.84
N PRO A 125 -30.72 3.07 -42.55
CA PRO A 125 -31.86 2.30 -42.07
C PRO A 125 -33.11 3.17 -41.91
N THR A 126 -34.23 2.67 -42.43
CA THR A 126 -35.58 3.19 -42.22
C THR A 126 -36.13 2.67 -40.89
N LEU A 127 -36.69 3.55 -40.07
CA LEU A 127 -37.34 3.20 -38.80
C LEU A 127 -38.67 2.46 -39.04
N THR A 128 -38.84 1.29 -38.42
CA THR A 128 -40.14 0.59 -38.28
C THR A 128 -40.43 0.40 -36.79
N PRO A 129 -41.67 0.63 -36.31
CA PRO A 129 -41.99 0.65 -34.89
C PRO A 129 -42.12 -0.73 -34.26
N THR A 130 -41.67 -0.77 -33.00
CA THR A 130 -41.90 -1.69 -31.89
C THR A 130 -42.98 -2.78 -32.04
N PRO A 131 -42.62 -4.07 -31.89
CA PRO A 131 -43.57 -5.06 -31.40
C PRO A 131 -43.70 -4.96 -29.87
N THR A 132 -44.93 -4.78 -29.39
CA THR A 132 -45.31 -5.00 -27.99
C THR A 132 -45.17 -6.49 -27.69
N ILE A 133 -44.21 -6.87 -26.84
CA ILE A 133 -44.11 -8.23 -26.31
C ILE A 133 -44.73 -8.29 -24.91
N THR A 134 -45.90 -8.91 -24.86
CA THR A 134 -46.55 -9.41 -23.65
C THR A 134 -45.65 -10.44 -22.95
N LYS A 135 -45.48 -10.30 -21.64
CA LYS A 135 -44.70 -11.24 -20.81
C LYS A 135 -45.28 -12.66 -20.91
N THR A 136 -44.53 -13.56 -21.52
CA THR A 136 -44.63 -15.01 -21.27
C THR A 136 -43.60 -15.36 -20.18
N PRO A 137 -43.97 -16.15 -19.15
CA PRO A 137 -43.07 -16.53 -18.08
C PRO A 137 -41.83 -17.27 -18.62
N THR A 138 -40.67 -16.90 -18.08
CA THR A 138 -39.36 -17.44 -18.39
C THR A 138 -39.33 -18.97 -18.31
N PRO A 139 -38.96 -19.69 -19.38
CA PRO A 139 -38.60 -21.09 -19.26
C PRO A 139 -37.26 -21.21 -18.51
N THR A 140 -37.30 -21.89 -17.37
CA THR A 140 -36.14 -22.35 -16.62
C THR A 140 -35.27 -23.23 -17.52
N LEU A 141 -34.07 -22.75 -17.85
CA LEU A 141 -33.05 -23.52 -18.54
C LEU A 141 -32.20 -24.25 -17.48
N THR A 142 -32.54 -25.51 -17.26
CA THR A 142 -31.78 -26.45 -16.42
C THR A 142 -30.55 -26.91 -17.22
N ILE A 143 -29.35 -26.54 -16.77
CA ILE A 143 -28.09 -27.14 -17.24
C ILE A 143 -27.82 -28.38 -16.35
N PRO A 144 -27.81 -29.61 -16.89
CA PRO A 144 -27.44 -30.80 -16.13
C PRO A 144 -25.93 -30.86 -15.95
N GLY A 145 -25.44 -30.82 -14.71
CA GLY A 145 -24.08 -31.25 -14.36
C GLY A 145 -23.21 -30.30 -13.56
N LEU A 146 -23.62 -29.06 -13.28
CA LEU A 146 -22.96 -28.24 -12.28
C LEU A 146 -23.61 -28.54 -10.91
N PRO A 147 -22.90 -29.06 -9.89
CA PRO A 147 -23.46 -29.16 -8.56
C PRO A 147 -23.82 -27.74 -8.12
N THR A 148 -25.13 -27.53 -7.99
CA THR A 148 -25.73 -26.31 -7.46
C THR A 148 -25.33 -26.22 -6.00
N ALA A 149 -24.49 -25.25 -5.64
CA ALA A 149 -24.39 -24.80 -4.27
C ALA A 149 -25.75 -24.19 -3.90
N THR A 150 -26.58 -25.00 -3.23
CA THR A 150 -27.75 -24.50 -2.51
C THR A 150 -27.26 -23.36 -1.60
N PRO A 151 -27.85 -22.15 -1.64
CA PRO A 151 -27.63 -21.20 -0.57
C PRO A 151 -28.23 -21.82 0.69
N THR A 152 -27.38 -22.45 1.48
CA THR A 152 -27.68 -22.77 2.86
C THR A 152 -28.10 -21.45 3.53
N PRO A 153 -29.19 -21.44 4.32
CA PRO A 153 -29.57 -20.26 5.10
C PRO A 153 -28.31 -19.68 5.76
N GLY A 154 -28.10 -18.37 5.63
CA GLY A 154 -26.92 -17.69 6.16
C GLY A 154 -26.64 -18.22 7.56
N ALA A 155 -25.54 -18.95 7.70
CA ALA A 155 -25.07 -19.38 9.00
C ALA A 155 -24.80 -18.09 9.77
N ALA A 156 -25.58 -17.88 10.83
CA ALA A 156 -25.23 -16.92 11.85
C ALA A 156 -23.76 -17.17 12.22
N ALA A 157 -22.98 -16.10 12.46
CA ALA A 157 -21.63 -16.22 13.00
C ALA A 157 -21.61 -17.37 14.02
N THR A 158 -20.84 -18.43 13.72
CA THR A 158 -20.90 -19.65 14.52
C THR A 158 -20.63 -19.26 15.97
N PRO A 159 -21.62 -19.41 16.89
CA PRO A 159 -21.42 -19.00 18.27
C PRO A 159 -20.43 -19.96 18.90
N GLY A 160 -19.13 -19.64 18.86
CA GLY A 160 -18.12 -20.58 19.35
C GLY A 160 -16.72 -20.37 18.81
N CYS A 161 -16.56 -20.00 17.55
CA CYS A 161 -15.25 -20.07 16.90
C CYS A 161 -14.11 -19.40 17.69
N GLY A 162 -13.08 -20.18 18.01
CA GLY A 162 -11.93 -19.78 18.82
C GLY A 162 -12.12 -19.94 20.32
N ASN A 163 -13.21 -20.58 20.78
CA ASN A 163 -13.48 -20.86 22.19
C ASN A 163 -12.72 -22.10 22.71
N GLY A 164 -12.02 -22.84 21.85
CA GLY A 164 -11.27 -24.04 22.23
C GLY A 164 -12.08 -25.33 22.18
N PHE A 165 -13.26 -25.32 21.59
CA PHE A 165 -14.11 -26.47 21.37
C PHE A 165 -14.51 -26.53 19.90
N LEU A 166 -14.62 -27.75 19.36
CA LEU A 166 -15.18 -27.94 18.03
C LEU A 166 -16.72 -27.93 18.15
N ASP A 167 -17.34 -26.81 17.80
CA ASP A 167 -18.80 -26.66 17.88
C ASP A 167 -19.51 -27.20 16.63
N ALA A 168 -20.82 -27.46 16.77
CA ALA A 168 -21.62 -27.96 15.66
C ALA A 168 -21.68 -26.94 14.51
N GLY A 169 -21.12 -27.31 13.35
CA GLY A 169 -21.02 -26.43 12.18
C GLY A 169 -19.59 -25.95 11.89
N GLU A 170 -18.65 -26.19 12.79
CA GLU A 170 -17.23 -25.88 12.61
C GLU A 170 -16.48 -27.06 11.99
N GLN A 171 -15.54 -26.77 11.08
CA GLN A 171 -14.61 -27.78 10.54
C GLN A 171 -13.36 -27.90 11.43
N CYS A 172 -13.00 -26.84 12.12
CA CYS A 172 -11.84 -26.73 12.99
C CYS A 172 -12.08 -25.60 14.01
N ASP A 173 -11.24 -25.49 15.03
CA ASP A 173 -11.18 -24.32 15.90
C ASP A 173 -9.71 -23.84 15.97
N PRO A 174 -9.44 -22.53 15.88
CA PRO A 174 -8.09 -21.97 15.81
C PRO A 174 -7.33 -21.99 17.15
N ASN A 175 -7.91 -22.53 18.22
CA ASN A 175 -7.25 -22.69 19.51
C ASN A 175 -6.28 -23.88 19.46
N PRO A 176 -5.04 -23.70 19.95
CA PRO A 176 -4.05 -24.76 19.95
C PRO A 176 -4.46 -26.02 20.71
N ASN A 177 -5.40 -25.92 21.67
CA ASN A 177 -5.82 -27.05 22.49
C ASN A 177 -6.99 -27.85 21.91
N THR A 178 -7.58 -27.44 20.79
CA THR A 178 -8.73 -28.14 20.22
C THR A 178 -8.30 -29.48 19.60
N VAL A 179 -9.05 -30.54 19.90
CA VAL A 179 -8.86 -31.89 19.36
C VAL A 179 -10.12 -32.33 18.60
N GLY A 180 -9.94 -32.97 17.44
CA GLY A 180 -11.03 -33.65 16.72
C GLY A 180 -11.60 -32.93 15.49
N GLY A 181 -11.07 -31.76 15.11
CA GLY A 181 -11.42 -31.07 13.86
C GLY A 181 -11.02 -31.86 12.60
N THR A 182 -11.61 -31.50 11.44
CA THR A 182 -11.30 -32.10 10.14
C THR A 182 -9.92 -31.69 9.60
N CYS A 183 -9.32 -30.65 10.19
CA CYS A 183 -7.93 -30.25 10.02
C CYS A 183 -7.34 -29.82 11.36
N HIS A 184 -6.01 -29.64 11.38
CA HIS A 184 -5.31 -29.09 12.54
C HIS A 184 -5.75 -27.65 12.82
N TRP A 185 -5.76 -27.23 14.10
CA TRP A 185 -6.10 -25.85 14.48
C TRP A 185 -5.25 -24.81 13.73
N SER A 186 -4.01 -25.14 13.39
CA SER A 186 -3.09 -24.25 12.65
C SER A 186 -3.40 -24.11 11.15
N GLN A 187 -4.41 -24.82 10.65
CA GLN A 187 -4.95 -24.70 9.29
C GLN A 187 -6.35 -24.05 9.28
N CYS A 188 -6.79 -23.52 10.41
CA CYS A 188 -8.12 -22.98 10.62
C CYS A 188 -8.16 -21.45 10.46
N ILE A 189 -9.25 -20.90 9.92
CA ILE A 189 -9.49 -19.44 9.91
C ILE A 189 -9.77 -18.95 11.35
N PRO A 190 -8.96 -18.02 11.90
CA PRO A 190 -9.26 -17.41 13.19
C PRO A 190 -10.43 -16.41 13.09
N PRO A 191 -11.26 -16.27 14.15
CA PRO A 191 -12.32 -15.27 14.18
C PRO A 191 -11.74 -13.85 14.07
N GLY A 192 -12.35 -13.01 13.22
CA GLY A 192 -11.96 -11.60 13.05
C GLY A 192 -10.98 -11.32 11.90
N SER A 193 -10.82 -12.25 10.95
CA SER A 193 -10.14 -11.99 9.67
C SER A 193 -10.89 -11.03 8.74
N GLY A 194 -12.15 -10.69 9.06
CA GLY A 194 -12.96 -9.67 8.40
C GLY A 194 -14.25 -9.38 9.18
N ALA A 195 -14.80 -8.17 9.00
CA ALA A 195 -16.10 -7.79 9.56
C ALA A 195 -17.22 -8.50 8.78
N GLY A 196 -17.58 -9.72 9.20
CA GLY A 196 -18.67 -10.51 8.61
C GLY A 196 -18.33 -11.94 8.19
N ASP A 197 -17.28 -12.55 8.76
CA ASP A 197 -16.79 -13.88 8.36
C ASP A 197 -17.83 -15.00 8.57
N ALA A 198 -18.64 -15.26 7.55
CA ALA A 198 -19.50 -16.45 7.44
C ALA A 198 -18.70 -17.78 7.34
N PHE A 199 -17.36 -17.69 7.32
CA PHE A 199 -16.42 -18.80 7.13
C PHE A 199 -15.43 -18.96 8.28
N ALA A 200 -15.62 -18.27 9.41
CA ALA A 200 -14.83 -18.52 10.61
C ALA A 200 -14.86 -20.02 10.94
N CYS A 201 -13.72 -20.60 11.35
CA CYS A 201 -13.62 -22.01 11.70
C CYS A 201 -13.79 -23.01 10.53
N THR A 202 -13.33 -22.61 9.33
CA THR A 202 -13.18 -23.49 8.16
C THR A 202 -11.72 -23.87 7.92
N CYS A 203 -11.51 -25.04 7.32
CA CYS A 203 -10.18 -25.55 6.98
C CYS A 203 -9.67 -24.92 5.68
N ALA A 204 -8.39 -24.57 5.65
CA ALA A 204 -7.77 -24.06 4.42
C ALA A 204 -7.78 -25.07 3.28
N THR A 205 -8.02 -24.57 2.08
CA THR A 205 -8.05 -25.35 0.85
C THR A 205 -6.64 -25.49 0.24
N GLY A 206 -5.76 -24.53 0.51
CA GLY A 206 -4.37 -24.53 0.04
C GLY A 206 -3.42 -23.74 0.93
N GLN A 207 -2.17 -23.64 0.49
CA GLN A 207 -1.14 -22.85 1.14
C GLN A 207 -0.38 -22.02 0.11
N LEU A 208 0.14 -20.88 0.55
CA LEU A 208 0.99 -19.99 -0.24
C LEU A 208 2.26 -19.67 0.55
N ARG A 209 3.42 -19.94 -0.03
CA ARG A 209 4.68 -19.38 0.43
C ARG A 209 5.03 -18.17 -0.41
N THR A 210 5.33 -17.06 0.25
CA THR A 210 5.80 -15.83 -0.38
C THR A 210 7.25 -15.59 0.03
N ILE A 211 8.11 -15.32 -0.94
CA ILE A 211 9.48 -14.88 -0.72
C ILE A 211 9.67 -13.58 -1.49
N TYR A 212 10.06 -12.52 -0.79
CA TYR A 212 10.53 -11.28 -1.41
C TYR A 212 12.05 -11.28 -1.49
N ASP A 213 12.55 -10.96 -2.68
CA ASP A 213 13.97 -10.74 -2.91
C ASP A 213 14.37 -9.29 -2.61
N GLN A 214 15.64 -8.97 -2.87
CA GLN A 214 16.12 -7.60 -2.75
C GLN A 214 15.36 -6.72 -3.74
N GLY A 215 14.63 -5.76 -3.19
CA GLY A 215 13.87 -4.76 -3.91
C GLY A 215 14.39 -3.36 -3.65
N ARG A 216 13.64 -2.38 -4.15
CA ARG A 216 13.84 -0.95 -3.97
C ARG A 216 12.90 -0.43 -2.89
N LEU A 217 13.45 0.36 -1.99
CA LEU A 217 12.73 1.07 -0.94
C LEU A 217 13.09 2.56 -1.01
N ASP A 218 12.07 3.39 -1.14
CA ASP A 218 12.15 4.84 -1.13
C ASP A 218 11.45 5.38 0.11
N ASN A 219 12.19 6.07 0.98
CA ASN A 219 11.66 6.58 2.25
C ASN A 219 11.75 8.11 2.33
N GLY A 220 10.59 8.71 2.58
CA GLY A 220 10.40 10.12 2.90
C GLY A 220 10.68 11.10 1.77
N TRP A 221 10.36 12.35 2.03
CA TRP A 221 10.28 13.39 1.01
C TRP A 221 11.63 14.03 0.67
N THR A 222 12.69 13.85 1.46
CA THR A 222 13.98 14.55 1.23
C THR A 222 14.73 14.04 0.01
N GLY A 223 14.44 12.83 -0.46
CA GLY A 223 15.19 12.16 -1.52
C GLY A 223 16.49 11.47 -1.08
N THR A 224 16.94 11.66 0.16
CA THR A 224 18.24 11.11 0.62
C THR A 224 18.16 9.63 1.00
N SER A 225 16.98 9.17 1.44
CA SER A 225 16.71 7.77 1.77
C SER A 225 15.91 7.06 0.68
N GLN A 226 16.06 7.51 -0.56
CA GLN A 226 15.49 6.90 -1.76
C GLN A 226 16.46 5.92 -2.42
N ASN A 227 15.91 4.98 -3.18
CA ASN A 227 16.65 3.92 -3.87
C ASN A 227 17.55 3.09 -2.93
N THR A 228 17.05 2.81 -1.73
CA THR A 228 17.70 1.89 -0.79
C THR A 228 17.28 0.45 -1.08
N GLN A 229 18.16 -0.52 -0.82
CA GLN A 229 17.84 -1.93 -1.07
C GLN A 229 17.20 -2.58 0.16
N THR A 230 16.17 -3.40 -0.06
CA THR A 230 15.59 -4.25 0.98
C THR A 230 16.47 -5.48 1.23
N VAL A 231 16.15 -6.24 2.28
CA VAL A 231 16.78 -7.55 2.54
C VAL A 231 16.08 -8.61 1.72
N GLY A 232 16.85 -9.36 0.94
CA GLY A 232 16.34 -10.50 0.16
C GLY A 232 16.09 -11.73 1.04
N ASN A 233 15.28 -12.65 0.52
CA ASN A 233 14.75 -13.80 1.26
C ASN A 233 13.91 -13.40 2.48
N THR A 234 13.09 -12.36 2.30
CA THR A 234 12.05 -12.01 3.26
C THR A 234 10.84 -12.91 2.99
N ASP A 235 10.65 -13.94 3.81
CA ASP A 235 9.64 -14.97 3.57
C ASP A 235 8.53 -15.02 4.62
N PHE A 236 7.34 -15.44 4.18
CA PHE A 236 6.24 -15.83 5.05
C PHE A 236 5.32 -16.83 4.35
N ASP A 237 4.67 -17.66 5.17
CA ASP A 237 3.67 -18.62 4.70
C ASP A 237 2.26 -18.14 5.04
N ALA A 238 1.29 -18.41 4.17
CA ALA A 238 -0.12 -18.07 4.32
C ALA A 238 -1.02 -19.28 4.04
N LEU A 239 -2.22 -19.29 4.59
CA LEU A 239 -3.31 -20.20 4.24
C LEU A 239 -4.10 -19.60 3.07
N LEU A 240 -4.57 -20.46 2.17
CA LEU A 240 -5.50 -20.10 1.09
C LEU A 240 -6.88 -20.70 1.38
N PHE A 241 -7.92 -19.92 1.09
CA PHE A 241 -9.33 -20.28 1.30
C PHE A 241 -10.18 -19.90 0.09
N ASP A 242 -11.38 -20.45 0.05
CA ASP A 242 -12.43 -20.15 -0.92
C ASP A 242 -12.04 -20.39 -2.39
N CYS A 243 -11.01 -21.22 -2.63
CA CYS A 243 -10.54 -21.56 -3.97
C CYS A 243 -9.98 -22.99 -4.00
N ASP A 244 -9.93 -23.62 -5.18
CA ASP A 244 -9.30 -24.93 -5.40
C ASP A 244 -8.01 -24.87 -6.24
N GLY A 245 -7.70 -23.68 -6.76
CA GLY A 245 -6.55 -23.38 -7.59
C GLY A 245 -6.61 -23.94 -9.02
N VAL A 246 -7.76 -24.46 -9.44
CA VAL A 246 -7.98 -25.09 -10.76
C VAL A 246 -9.25 -24.55 -11.43
N THR A 247 -10.40 -24.71 -10.80
CA THR A 247 -11.69 -24.19 -11.30
C THR A 247 -12.04 -22.85 -10.67
N ASP A 248 -11.65 -22.68 -9.41
CA ASP A 248 -11.69 -21.43 -8.69
C ASP A 248 -10.27 -21.02 -8.32
N THR A 249 -9.78 -19.95 -8.93
CA THR A 249 -8.39 -19.50 -8.81
C THR A 249 -8.24 -18.28 -7.92
N LEU A 250 -9.33 -17.59 -7.55
CA LEU A 250 -9.29 -16.42 -6.69
C LEU A 250 -9.36 -16.85 -5.22
N CYS A 251 -8.21 -16.89 -4.57
CA CYS A 251 -8.08 -17.31 -3.19
C CYS A 251 -8.08 -16.12 -2.24
N ARG A 252 -8.76 -16.27 -1.09
CA ARG A 252 -8.46 -15.42 0.07
C ARG A 252 -7.20 -15.94 0.76
N LEU A 253 -6.36 -15.04 1.25
CA LEU A 253 -5.14 -15.40 1.98
C LEU A 253 -5.17 -14.87 3.41
N THR A 254 -4.63 -15.65 4.36
CA THR A 254 -4.31 -15.17 5.71
C THR A 254 -2.97 -15.72 6.22
N GLY A 255 -2.22 -14.90 6.94
CA GLY A 255 -0.90 -15.26 7.48
C GLY A 255 -0.38 -14.18 8.42
N PRO A 256 0.94 -14.08 8.66
CA PRO A 256 1.90 -15.13 8.39
C PRO A 256 1.63 -16.36 9.28
N ARG A 257 2.08 -17.54 8.85
CA ARG A 257 2.20 -18.72 9.70
C ARG A 257 3.59 -18.81 10.29
N PRO A 258 3.78 -19.58 11.39
CA PRO A 258 5.12 -19.87 11.86
C PRO A 258 5.84 -20.68 10.77
N GLY A 259 6.68 -19.99 9.99
CA GLY A 259 7.51 -20.64 8.97
C GLY A 259 8.61 -21.50 9.60
N GLN A 260 9.62 -21.87 8.81
CA GLN A 260 10.75 -22.70 9.25
C GLN A 260 11.40 -22.24 10.57
N TYR A 261 11.41 -20.93 10.82
CA TYR A 261 12.01 -20.37 12.01
C TYR A 261 11.05 -20.32 13.20
N GLY A 262 9.74 -20.50 13.04
CA GLY A 262 8.73 -20.41 14.11
C GLY A 262 8.55 -18.99 14.67
N TRP A 263 7.64 -18.85 15.63
CA TRP A 263 7.37 -17.55 16.26
C TRP A 263 8.49 -17.05 17.16
N ARG A 264 8.58 -15.72 17.29
CA ARG A 264 9.57 -15.02 18.11
C ARG A 264 8.95 -13.91 18.93
N CYS A 265 9.59 -13.61 20.04
CA CYS A 265 9.20 -12.48 20.88
C CYS A 265 9.57 -11.15 20.21
N GLU A 266 8.60 -10.23 20.14
CA GLU A 266 8.75 -8.90 19.52
C GLU A 266 9.99 -8.15 20.05
N LEU A 267 10.24 -8.22 21.35
CA LEU A 267 11.36 -7.53 22.02
C LEU A 267 12.65 -8.35 22.10
N ASN A 268 12.61 -9.61 21.69
CA ASN A 268 13.74 -10.51 21.74
C ASN A 268 13.62 -11.52 20.60
N ALA A 269 14.04 -11.12 19.39
CA ALA A 269 13.89 -11.92 18.18
C ALA A 269 14.64 -13.27 18.21
N ARG A 270 15.49 -13.50 19.22
CA ARG A 270 16.13 -14.81 19.47
C ARG A 270 15.23 -15.78 20.24
N GLN A 271 14.35 -15.25 21.07
CA GLN A 271 13.51 -16.04 21.95
C GLN A 271 12.35 -16.61 21.17
N ARG A 272 12.32 -17.93 21.05
CA ARG A 272 11.17 -18.66 20.53
C ARG A 272 10.01 -18.52 21.51
N CYS A 273 8.81 -18.47 20.98
CA CYS A 273 7.60 -18.41 21.77
C CYS A 273 6.49 -19.20 21.06
N ILE A 274 5.46 -19.52 21.83
CA ILE A 274 4.18 -20.01 21.33
C ILE A 274 3.07 -19.04 21.78
N THR A 275 3.24 -18.42 22.94
CA THR A 275 2.32 -17.46 23.54
C THR A 275 3.05 -16.22 24.01
N ASP A 276 2.33 -15.12 24.24
CA ASP A 276 2.89 -13.87 24.78
C ASP A 276 3.55 -14.06 26.16
N ALA A 277 3.08 -15.05 26.94
CA ALA A 277 3.65 -15.37 28.24
C ALA A 277 5.11 -15.85 28.15
N ASP A 278 5.49 -16.48 27.02
CA ASP A 278 6.85 -16.92 26.78
C ASP A 278 7.82 -15.76 26.58
N CYS A 279 7.33 -14.52 26.41
CA CYS A 279 8.14 -13.33 26.15
C CYS A 279 8.48 -12.50 27.40
N ALA A 280 8.26 -13.07 28.59
CA ALA A 280 8.77 -12.53 29.85
C ALA A 280 10.32 -12.63 29.90
N PRO A 281 11.01 -11.70 30.61
CA PRO A 281 10.48 -10.59 31.43
C PRO A 281 10.32 -9.27 30.66
N LEU A 282 10.76 -9.20 29.41
CA LEU A 282 10.73 -7.95 28.64
C LEU A 282 9.30 -7.50 28.30
N ASN A 283 8.31 -8.42 28.41
CA ASN A 283 6.91 -8.25 28.07
C ASN A 283 6.75 -7.82 26.61
N GLY A 284 6.40 -8.75 25.73
CA GLY A 284 6.19 -8.48 24.31
C GLY A 284 5.26 -9.51 23.69
N ARG A 285 4.86 -9.28 22.44
CA ARG A 285 4.00 -10.21 21.72
C ARG A 285 4.80 -11.35 21.12
N CYS A 286 4.20 -12.53 21.10
CA CYS A 286 4.68 -13.65 20.33
C CYS A 286 4.11 -13.59 18.91
N GLY A 287 4.98 -13.62 17.90
CA GLY A 287 4.52 -13.58 16.52
C GLY A 287 5.64 -13.56 15.51
N GLY A 288 5.31 -13.09 14.30
CA GLY A 288 6.17 -13.16 13.13
C GLY A 288 6.92 -11.87 12.89
N PHE A 289 8.09 -12.00 12.29
CA PHE A 289 8.84 -10.87 11.74
C PHE A 289 8.80 -10.94 10.21
N LEU A 290 8.69 -9.79 9.57
CA LEU A 290 8.92 -9.63 8.14
C LEU A 290 10.43 -9.76 7.89
N GLY A 291 10.89 -10.99 7.62
CA GLY A 291 12.28 -11.27 7.26
C GLY A 291 13.29 -11.05 8.38
N ALA A 292 14.57 -10.93 8.00
CA ALA A 292 15.67 -10.54 8.88
C ALA A 292 15.73 -9.01 9.06
N PRO A 293 16.47 -8.47 10.06
CA PRO A 293 16.57 -7.03 10.25
C PRO A 293 17.05 -6.30 8.99
N LEU A 294 16.42 -5.19 8.65
CA LEU A 294 16.70 -4.35 7.48
C LEU A 294 17.76 -3.29 7.82
N PRO A 295 18.99 -3.41 7.29
CA PRO A 295 20.01 -2.39 7.41
C PRO A 295 19.74 -1.25 6.41
N LEU A 296 19.58 -0.03 6.93
CA LEU A 296 19.50 1.18 6.11
C LEU A 296 20.63 2.13 6.51
N SER A 297 21.23 2.77 5.52
CA SER A 297 22.24 3.80 5.73
C SER A 297 22.08 4.83 4.62
N SER A 298 21.76 6.06 5.01
CA SER A 298 21.47 7.16 4.09
C SER A 298 21.97 8.46 4.71
N GLY A 299 22.61 9.33 3.93
CA GLY A 299 23.12 10.61 4.43
C GLY A 299 24.05 10.49 5.66
N GLY A 300 24.75 9.36 5.80
CA GLY A 300 25.60 9.08 6.98
C GLY A 300 24.84 8.74 8.27
N VAL A 301 23.52 8.51 8.21
CA VAL A 301 22.68 8.10 9.34
C VAL A 301 22.29 6.63 9.17
N PRO A 302 22.92 5.70 9.92
CA PRO A 302 22.62 4.28 9.80
C PRO A 302 21.58 3.85 10.83
N VAL A 303 20.63 3.04 10.38
CA VAL A 303 19.60 2.43 11.23
C VAL A 303 19.43 0.95 10.90
N CYS A 304 19.12 0.17 11.93
CA CYS A 304 18.70 -1.22 11.79
C CYS A 304 17.22 -1.33 12.13
N VAL A 305 16.41 -1.80 11.18
CA VAL A 305 14.95 -1.87 11.33
C VAL A 305 14.51 -3.31 11.52
N THR A 306 13.72 -3.58 12.55
CA THR A 306 13.02 -4.86 12.72
C THR A 306 11.54 -4.64 12.51
N SER A 307 10.90 -5.46 11.69
CA SER A 307 9.47 -5.32 11.38
C SER A 307 8.72 -6.55 11.88
N PHE A 308 7.84 -6.34 12.84
CA PHE A 308 6.98 -7.37 13.43
C PHE A 308 5.57 -7.28 12.86
N PHE A 309 4.85 -8.40 12.74
CA PHE A 309 3.44 -8.41 12.35
C PHE A 309 2.54 -8.29 13.60
N PRO A 310 2.05 -7.08 13.97
CA PRO A 310 1.15 -6.90 15.10
C PRO A 310 -0.22 -7.56 14.92
N ARG A 311 -0.58 -7.93 13.68
CA ARG A 311 -1.86 -8.50 13.28
C ARG A 311 -1.63 -9.43 12.08
N PRO A 312 -2.57 -10.35 11.79
CA PRO A 312 -2.51 -11.17 10.59
C PRO A 312 -2.48 -10.35 9.31
N ILE A 313 -1.74 -10.84 8.31
CA ILE A 313 -1.86 -10.47 6.91
C ILE A 313 -3.18 -11.03 6.40
N THR A 314 -3.89 -10.25 5.62
CA THR A 314 -5.13 -10.65 4.93
C THR A 314 -5.06 -10.20 3.48
N GLY A 315 -5.87 -10.76 2.60
CA GLY A 315 -5.88 -10.33 1.21
C GLY A 315 -6.48 -11.34 0.25
N THR A 316 -6.20 -11.14 -1.03
CA THR A 316 -6.57 -12.06 -2.11
C THR A 316 -5.39 -12.30 -3.05
N ILE A 317 -5.37 -13.47 -3.68
CA ILE A 317 -4.45 -13.82 -4.75
C ILE A 317 -5.19 -14.66 -5.80
N ASP A 318 -5.08 -14.29 -7.06
CA ASP A 318 -5.50 -15.17 -8.16
C ASP A 318 -4.33 -16.07 -8.55
N VAL A 319 -4.47 -17.36 -8.26
CA VAL A 319 -3.43 -18.35 -8.52
C VAL A 319 -3.37 -18.81 -9.98
N SER A 320 -4.14 -18.19 -10.88
CA SER A 320 -4.00 -18.35 -12.34
C SER A 320 -2.98 -17.37 -12.92
N ASP A 321 -3.08 -16.08 -12.54
CA ASP A 321 -2.32 -14.99 -13.15
C ASP A 321 -1.32 -14.29 -12.21
N GLY A 322 -1.33 -14.59 -10.91
CA GLY A 322 -0.44 -14.00 -9.92
C GLY A 322 -0.83 -12.59 -9.48
N SER A 323 -2.02 -12.11 -9.83
CA SER A 323 -2.58 -10.88 -9.28
C SER A 323 -2.83 -11.05 -7.78
N THR A 324 -2.38 -10.10 -6.97
CA THR A 324 -2.52 -10.16 -5.51
C THR A 324 -2.77 -8.78 -4.93
N GLU A 325 -3.57 -8.75 -3.86
CA GLU A 325 -3.71 -7.60 -2.97
C GLU A 325 -3.65 -8.11 -1.54
N SER A 326 -2.60 -7.70 -0.82
CA SER A 326 -2.36 -8.10 0.56
C SER A 326 -2.29 -6.88 1.49
N PHE A 327 -3.05 -6.94 2.56
CA PHE A 327 -3.11 -5.93 3.60
C PHE A 327 -2.20 -6.36 4.75
N THR A 328 -1.12 -5.61 4.93
CA THR A 328 -0.09 -5.90 5.92
C THR A 328 0.06 -4.74 6.89
N PHE A 329 0.00 -5.05 8.18
CA PHE A 329 0.32 -4.11 9.25
C PHE A 329 1.65 -4.52 9.84
N LEU A 330 2.57 -3.57 9.95
CA LEU A 330 3.90 -3.77 10.51
C LEU A 330 4.08 -2.84 11.70
N LEU A 331 4.64 -3.38 12.77
CA LEU A 331 5.23 -2.58 13.83
C LEU A 331 6.75 -2.60 13.62
N SER A 332 7.25 -1.53 13.01
CA SER A 332 8.67 -1.40 12.66
C SER A 332 9.42 -0.67 13.75
N ARG A 333 10.38 -1.34 14.38
CA ARG A 333 11.28 -0.75 15.37
C ARG A 333 12.56 -0.32 14.70
N VAL A 334 12.89 0.95 14.85
CA VAL A 334 14.09 1.57 14.26
C VAL A 334 15.14 1.73 15.35
N HIS A 335 16.30 1.12 15.16
CA HIS A 335 17.43 1.17 16.09
C HIS A 335 18.55 1.98 15.47
N LEU A 336 19.07 2.96 16.21
CA LEU A 336 20.20 3.75 15.77
C LEU A 336 21.46 2.87 15.76
N ALA A 337 22.15 2.79 14.63
CA ALA A 337 23.37 2.01 14.52
C ALA A 337 24.60 2.89 14.80
N THR A 338 25.70 2.24 15.18
CA THR A 338 26.97 2.92 15.46
C THR A 338 27.92 2.95 14.25
N ALA A 339 27.66 2.13 13.23
CA ALA A 339 28.50 2.01 12.04
C ALA A 339 27.69 2.25 10.75
N VAL A 340 28.23 3.09 9.86
CA VAL A 340 27.58 3.45 8.59
C VAL A 340 27.65 2.34 7.53
N ASP A 341 28.68 1.50 7.60
CA ASP A 341 28.95 0.36 6.73
C ASP A 341 28.47 -0.98 7.32
N ALA A 342 27.99 -0.98 8.56
CA ALA A 342 27.35 -2.12 9.20
C ALA A 342 26.17 -1.67 10.09
N PRO A 343 25.04 -1.22 9.49
CA PRO A 343 23.91 -0.72 10.27
C PRO A 343 23.28 -1.80 11.15
N CYS A 344 23.19 -3.02 10.65
CA CYS A 344 22.75 -4.19 11.42
C CYS A 344 23.91 -5.13 11.74
N ALA A 345 23.78 -5.86 12.85
CA ALA A 345 24.67 -6.98 13.16
C ALA A 345 24.52 -8.08 12.09
N ARG A 346 25.65 -8.60 11.63
CA ARG A 346 25.71 -9.63 10.57
C ARG A 346 25.85 -11.01 11.20
N CYS A 347 25.41 -12.04 10.47
CA CYS A 347 25.64 -13.44 10.83
C CYS A 347 26.74 -14.04 9.95
N CYS A 348 27.94 -14.23 10.49
CA CYS A 348 29.11 -14.57 9.68
C CYS A 348 29.80 -15.84 10.14
N THR A 349 30.39 -16.58 9.19
CA THR A 349 31.32 -17.67 9.47
C THR A 349 32.77 -17.21 9.33
N THR A 350 32.98 -16.14 8.57
CA THR A 350 34.29 -15.56 8.30
C THR A 350 34.35 -14.10 8.77
N PRO A 351 35.54 -13.56 9.06
CA PRO A 351 35.69 -12.15 9.45
C PRO A 351 35.18 -11.14 8.40
N LEU A 352 35.09 -11.53 7.12
CA LEU A 352 34.70 -10.65 6.02
C LEU A 352 33.22 -10.77 5.61
N CYS A 353 32.48 -11.77 6.11
CA CYS A 353 31.04 -11.89 5.92
C CYS A 353 30.55 -11.81 4.45
N ASN A 354 31.29 -12.38 3.50
CA ASN A 354 31.07 -12.22 2.07
C ASN A 354 30.88 -13.54 1.28
N THR A 355 30.80 -14.69 1.96
CA THR A 355 30.65 -16.01 1.31
C THR A 355 29.43 -16.77 1.80
N GLU A 356 28.71 -16.20 2.75
CA GLU A 356 27.60 -16.83 3.42
C GLU A 356 26.34 -16.80 2.55
N SER A 357 25.64 -17.94 2.52
CA SER A 357 24.34 -18.11 1.86
C SER A 357 23.24 -18.31 2.89
N ILE A 358 21.99 -18.13 2.48
CA ILE A 358 20.82 -18.39 3.31
C ILE A 358 20.90 -19.81 3.89
N GLY A 359 20.64 -19.96 5.19
CA GLY A 359 20.74 -21.21 5.92
C GLY A 359 22.14 -21.52 6.49
N SER A 360 23.18 -20.75 6.14
CA SER A 360 24.52 -20.91 6.72
C SER A 360 24.49 -20.59 8.23
N THR A 361 25.14 -21.42 9.05
CA THR A 361 25.30 -21.15 10.49
C THR A 361 26.55 -20.32 10.73
N GLY A 362 26.48 -19.28 11.56
CA GLY A 362 27.62 -18.42 11.89
C GLY A 362 27.56 -17.87 13.31
N THR A 363 28.28 -16.77 13.56
CA THR A 363 28.20 -15.98 14.80
C THR A 363 27.84 -14.53 14.52
N CYS A 364 27.13 -13.91 15.46
CA CYS A 364 26.74 -12.51 15.35
C CYS A 364 27.94 -11.59 15.53
N THR A 365 28.12 -10.65 14.59
CA THR A 365 29.24 -9.68 14.65
C THR A 365 29.03 -8.55 15.67
N GLY A 366 27.80 -8.32 16.11
CA GLY A 366 27.44 -7.23 17.00
C GLY A 366 26.04 -7.38 17.59
N GLY A 367 25.51 -6.26 18.10
CA GLY A 367 24.20 -6.20 18.77
C GLY A 367 24.18 -6.89 20.13
N ALA A 368 22.99 -7.05 20.70
CA ALA A 368 22.79 -7.72 22.00
C ALA A 368 23.25 -9.19 22.01
N ALA A 369 23.50 -9.74 20.82
CA ALA A 369 23.80 -11.13 20.53
C ALA A 369 25.25 -11.36 20.11
N ALA A 370 26.14 -10.37 20.21
CA ALA A 370 27.51 -10.46 19.72
C ALA A 370 28.23 -11.74 20.20
N GLY A 371 28.88 -12.45 19.27
CA GLY A 371 29.61 -13.70 19.52
C GLY A 371 28.75 -14.96 19.67
N GLN A 372 27.43 -14.84 19.75
CA GLN A 372 26.52 -15.98 19.83
C GLN A 372 26.23 -16.58 18.46
N THR A 373 25.78 -17.84 18.42
CA THR A 373 25.42 -18.53 17.18
C THR A 373 24.21 -17.90 16.51
N CYS A 374 24.18 -17.98 15.18
CA CYS A 374 23.10 -17.48 14.33
C CYS A 374 22.96 -18.32 13.05
N THR A 375 21.82 -18.20 12.38
CA THR A 375 21.61 -18.73 11.02
C THR A 375 21.29 -17.58 10.07
N VAL A 376 21.95 -17.53 8.92
CA VAL A 376 21.68 -16.52 7.88
C VAL A 376 20.26 -16.73 7.36
N GLN A 377 19.46 -15.67 7.41
CA GLN A 377 18.04 -15.67 7.03
C GLN A 377 17.75 -14.72 5.88
N GLY A 378 18.60 -13.73 5.64
CA GLY A 378 18.46 -12.82 4.52
C GLY A 378 19.81 -12.27 4.08
N LEU A 379 19.86 -11.76 2.86
CA LEU A 379 21.06 -11.13 2.29
C LEU A 379 20.75 -9.68 1.96
N SER A 380 21.68 -8.79 2.28
CA SER A 380 21.61 -7.36 1.96
C SER A 380 22.93 -6.90 1.32
N THR A 381 22.96 -5.67 0.83
CA THR A 381 24.21 -4.99 0.42
C THR A 381 25.21 -4.85 1.56
N PHE A 382 24.73 -4.86 2.80
CA PHE A 382 25.55 -4.87 4.01
C PHE A 382 25.86 -6.30 4.50
N GLY A 383 25.69 -7.32 3.66
CA GLY A 383 26.03 -8.71 3.99
C GLY A 383 24.88 -9.52 4.61
N PRO A 384 25.21 -10.68 5.23
CA PRO A 384 24.25 -11.65 5.72
C PRO A 384 23.54 -11.19 7.00
N MET A 385 22.22 -11.18 6.96
CA MET A 385 21.33 -10.74 8.04
C MET A 385 20.67 -11.93 8.74
N SER A 386 20.40 -11.78 10.04
CA SER A 386 19.75 -12.80 10.85
C SER A 386 18.95 -12.20 12.00
N ARG A 387 17.75 -12.72 12.25
CA ARG A 387 16.98 -12.41 13.47
C ARG A 387 17.66 -12.93 14.74
N ASP A 388 18.58 -13.89 14.62
CA ASP A 388 19.38 -14.36 15.76
C ASP A 388 20.40 -13.31 16.21
N CYS A 389 20.66 -12.29 15.38
CA CYS A 389 21.52 -11.15 15.64
C CYS A 389 20.71 -9.84 15.77
N PRO A 390 19.80 -9.73 16.78
CA PRO A 390 18.98 -8.54 16.92
C PRO A 390 19.83 -7.29 17.27
N PRO A 391 19.37 -6.10 16.85
CA PRO A 391 19.96 -4.85 17.32
C PRO A 391 19.73 -4.66 18.84
N ASP A 392 20.46 -3.72 19.44
CA ASP A 392 20.28 -3.38 20.85
C ASP A 392 18.94 -2.63 21.07
N ASN A 393 18.10 -3.13 21.97
CA ASN A 393 16.84 -2.49 22.34
C ASN A 393 17.05 -1.10 22.95
N GLY A 394 18.18 -0.85 23.62
CA GLY A 394 18.53 0.47 24.16
C GLY A 394 18.77 1.53 23.07
N ALA A 395 19.04 1.11 21.83
CA ALA A 395 19.22 1.99 20.69
C ALA A 395 17.92 2.29 19.92
N ASN A 396 16.77 1.78 20.39
CA ASN A 396 15.48 2.02 19.74
C ASN A 396 15.07 3.49 19.81
N ILE A 397 14.85 4.08 18.64
CA ILE A 397 14.43 5.48 18.45
C ILE A 397 13.02 5.60 17.86
N SER A 398 12.30 4.50 17.70
CA SER A 398 10.91 4.50 17.23
C SER A 398 9.86 4.59 18.35
N GLY A 399 10.31 4.72 19.61
CA GLY A 399 9.41 4.63 20.76
C GLY A 399 8.79 3.24 20.87
N GLY A 400 7.44 3.16 20.87
CA GLY A 400 6.71 1.89 20.86
C GLY A 400 6.81 1.10 19.54
N GLY A 401 7.43 1.67 18.51
CA GLY A 401 7.47 1.14 17.15
C GLY A 401 6.67 2.04 16.20
N LEU A 402 7.12 2.12 14.95
CA LEU A 402 6.41 2.80 13.88
C LEU A 402 5.28 1.89 13.36
N ASP A 403 4.04 2.37 13.40
CA ASP A 403 2.92 1.72 12.73
C ASP A 403 3.06 1.97 11.23
N ILE A 404 3.44 0.95 10.46
CA ILE A 404 3.54 1.00 9.00
C ILE A 404 2.45 0.14 8.41
N ARG A 405 1.67 0.71 7.50
CA ARG A 405 0.49 0.05 6.92
C ARG A 405 0.65 -0.06 5.42
N PHE A 406 0.71 -1.29 4.91
CA PHE A 406 0.68 -1.58 3.49
C PHE A 406 -0.75 -1.93 3.10
N LEU A 407 -1.45 -0.98 2.48
CA LEU A 407 -2.89 -1.03 2.23
C LEU A 407 -3.22 -0.69 0.77
N PRO A 408 -3.09 -1.63 -0.19
CA PRO A 408 -2.47 -2.96 -0.10
C PRO A 408 -1.06 -3.00 -0.70
N THR A 409 -0.25 -4.00 -0.33
CA THR A 409 0.85 -4.48 -1.18
C THR A 409 0.25 -5.32 -2.30
N THR A 410 0.53 -4.97 -3.55
CA THR A 410 -0.14 -5.54 -4.71
C THR A 410 0.81 -5.77 -5.88
N THR A 411 0.52 -6.76 -6.73
CA THR A 411 1.15 -6.90 -8.05
C THR A 411 0.45 -6.05 -9.12
N GLY A 412 -0.65 -5.37 -8.77
CA GLY A 412 -1.33 -4.40 -9.62
C GLY A 412 -0.88 -2.96 -9.34
N LEU A 413 -1.84 -2.05 -9.34
CA LEU A 413 -1.62 -0.61 -9.15
C LEU A 413 -1.66 -0.24 -7.66
N SER A 414 -0.62 0.43 -7.18
CA SER A 414 -0.58 1.07 -5.86
C SER A 414 -0.48 2.58 -6.03
N GLU A 415 -1.47 3.29 -5.50
CA GLU A 415 -1.57 4.74 -5.65
C GLU A 415 -1.37 5.51 -4.34
N LYS A 416 -0.69 6.65 -4.43
CA LYS A 416 -0.65 7.65 -3.36
C LYS A 416 -0.87 9.04 -3.91
N THR A 417 -2.00 9.64 -3.54
CA THR A 417 -2.28 11.04 -3.85
C THR A 417 -1.72 11.97 -2.78
N ALA A 418 -1.21 13.13 -3.19
CA ALA A 418 -0.81 14.19 -2.28
C ALA A 418 -1.88 15.27 -2.22
N THR A 419 -2.66 15.29 -1.14
CA THR A 419 -3.76 16.23 -0.94
C THR A 419 -3.68 16.99 0.38
N LEU A 420 -2.70 16.68 1.24
CA LEU A 420 -2.56 17.31 2.55
C LEU A 420 -1.88 18.68 2.42
N PRO A 421 -2.28 19.66 3.26
CA PRO A 421 -1.55 20.91 3.39
C PRO A 421 -0.16 20.62 3.95
N CYS A 422 0.86 21.18 3.31
CA CYS A 422 2.22 21.10 3.81
C CYS A 422 2.43 22.02 5.00
N THR A 423 3.29 21.60 5.92
CA THR A 423 3.45 22.27 7.22
C THR A 423 4.75 23.04 7.35
N ALA A 424 5.71 22.79 6.45
CA ALA A 424 6.98 23.51 6.43
C ALA A 424 6.79 24.98 6.04
N PRO A 425 7.46 25.92 6.73
CA PRO A 425 7.50 27.32 6.32
C PRO A 425 7.94 27.47 4.85
N GLY A 426 7.24 28.30 4.09
CA GLY A 426 7.47 28.49 2.65
C GLY A 426 6.74 27.48 1.75
N PHE A 427 6.13 26.45 2.33
CA PHE A 427 5.36 25.43 1.61
C PHE A 427 3.88 25.38 2.01
N THR A 428 3.44 26.21 2.96
CA THR A 428 2.08 26.20 3.50
C THR A 428 0.99 26.54 2.49
N GLN A 429 1.35 27.11 1.34
CA GLN A 429 0.44 27.34 0.21
C GLN A 429 0.18 26.10 -0.65
N PHE A 430 0.93 25.00 -0.45
CA PHE A 430 0.79 23.78 -1.23
C PHE A 430 -0.01 22.72 -0.47
N ASN A 431 -0.99 22.13 -1.15
CA ASN A 431 -1.75 20.96 -0.69
C ASN A 431 -1.22 19.69 -1.35
N THR A 432 0.10 19.57 -1.46
CA THR A 432 0.79 18.50 -2.20
C THR A 432 1.71 17.70 -1.29
N CYS A 433 1.41 17.64 0.00
CA CYS A 433 2.03 16.68 0.91
C CYS A 433 1.19 15.40 0.95
N ALA A 434 1.85 14.24 0.98
CA ALA A 434 1.19 12.95 0.90
C ALA A 434 0.95 12.29 2.26
N CYS A 435 1.77 12.63 3.25
CA CYS A 435 1.78 11.96 4.54
C CYS A 435 2.00 12.93 5.69
N ASP A 436 1.32 12.67 6.80
CA ASP A 436 1.56 13.26 8.12
C ASP A 436 1.12 12.22 9.18
N THR A 437 0.78 12.67 10.38
CA THR A 437 0.32 11.84 11.49
C THR A 437 -0.98 12.36 12.08
N CYS A 438 -1.79 11.45 12.63
CA CYS A 438 -3.06 11.79 13.24
C CYS A 438 -2.90 12.55 14.55
N ALA A 439 -3.70 13.61 14.72
CA ALA A 439 -3.94 14.27 15.99
C ALA A 439 -5.35 13.92 16.51
N GLY A 440 -5.43 13.51 17.78
CA GLY A 440 -6.66 13.03 18.41
C GLY A 440 -7.12 11.67 17.87
N GLY A 441 -8.35 11.30 18.24
CA GLY A 441 -8.94 10.02 17.86
C GLY A 441 -8.38 8.82 18.63
N THR A 442 -8.70 7.61 18.18
CA THR A 442 -8.27 6.34 18.81
C THR A 442 -6.90 5.85 18.33
N ALA A 443 -6.34 6.48 17.29
CA ALA A 443 -5.01 6.18 16.76
C ALA A 443 -4.18 7.46 16.62
N ALA A 444 -4.17 8.29 17.66
CA ALA A 444 -3.28 9.44 17.74
C ALA A 444 -1.82 8.98 17.51
N ASN A 445 -1.06 9.76 16.74
CA ASN A 445 0.29 9.43 16.22
C ASN A 445 0.35 8.42 15.06
N GLY A 446 -0.74 7.75 14.68
CA GLY A 446 -0.75 6.86 13.52
C GLY A 446 -0.42 7.63 12.22
N PRO A 447 0.26 7.01 11.25
CA PRO A 447 0.50 7.67 9.96
C PRO A 447 -0.83 7.87 9.22
N CYS A 448 -0.91 8.93 8.42
CA CYS A 448 -2.09 9.25 7.65
C CYS A 448 -1.73 9.98 6.35
N GLY A 449 -2.50 9.73 5.30
CA GLY A 449 -2.57 10.56 4.09
C GLY A 449 -3.87 11.36 3.99
N SER A 450 -4.86 11.07 4.83
CA SER A 450 -6.13 11.79 4.91
C SER A 450 -6.74 11.66 6.30
N ASN A 451 -7.80 12.43 6.59
CA ASN A 451 -8.55 12.30 7.84
C ASN A 451 -9.22 10.91 7.99
N ALA A 452 -9.45 10.18 6.89
CA ALA A 452 -10.04 8.83 6.95
C ALA A 452 -9.10 7.82 7.63
N ASP A 453 -7.79 8.07 7.60
CA ASP A 453 -6.79 7.23 8.26
C ASP A 453 -6.76 7.43 9.79
N CYS A 454 -7.49 8.44 10.29
CA CYS A 454 -7.53 8.86 11.68
C CYS A 454 -8.87 8.50 12.36
N PRO A 455 -9.01 7.28 12.89
CA PRO A 455 -10.25 6.81 13.50
C PRO A 455 -10.63 7.61 14.75
N GLY A 456 -11.93 7.67 15.07
CA GLY A 456 -12.44 8.32 16.27
C GLY A 456 -12.44 9.86 16.20
N GLY A 457 -12.52 10.44 14.99
CA GLY A 457 -12.56 11.89 14.78
C GLY A 457 -11.18 12.57 14.83
N GLY A 458 -10.11 11.80 14.62
CA GLY A 458 -8.78 12.37 14.48
C GLY A 458 -8.63 13.16 13.18
N VAL A 459 -7.67 14.09 13.16
CA VAL A 459 -7.37 14.94 11.99
C VAL A 459 -5.93 14.68 11.56
N CYS A 460 -5.76 14.40 10.27
CA CYS A 460 -4.45 14.13 9.70
C CYS A 460 -3.66 15.42 9.55
N GLY A 461 -2.45 15.44 10.10
CA GLY A 461 -1.64 16.63 10.09
C GLY A 461 -2.33 17.80 10.78
N ALA A 462 -2.90 17.58 11.97
CA ALA A 462 -3.16 18.66 12.91
C ALA A 462 -2.10 18.65 14.03
N THR A 463 -1.98 19.76 14.77
CA THR A 463 -1.15 19.83 15.96
C THR A 463 -1.77 19.03 17.10
N ARG A 464 -0.91 18.40 17.91
CA ARG A 464 -1.30 17.61 19.07
C ARG A 464 -0.43 17.87 20.27
N CYS A 465 -0.95 17.52 21.43
CA CYS A 465 -0.17 17.49 22.65
C CYS A 465 0.90 16.40 22.54
N ILE A 466 2.14 16.83 22.77
CA ILE A 466 3.32 15.96 22.86
C ILE A 466 3.65 15.87 24.35
N GLY A 467 3.36 14.71 24.94
CA GLY A 467 3.48 14.43 26.37
C GLY A 467 2.31 14.97 27.21
N GLY A 468 2.39 14.74 28.52
CA GLY A 468 1.38 15.13 29.49
C GLY A 468 0.20 14.17 29.56
N THR A 469 -0.86 14.54 30.30
CA THR A 469 -2.04 13.68 30.45
C THR A 469 -2.94 13.66 29.20
N ASN A 470 -2.75 14.62 28.30
CA ASN A 470 -3.48 14.74 27.04
C ASN A 470 -2.62 14.34 25.83
N ASP A 471 -1.54 13.55 26.03
CA ASP A 471 -0.65 13.13 24.95
C ASP A 471 -1.44 12.51 23.78
N GLY A 472 -1.15 12.96 22.56
CA GLY A 472 -1.87 12.57 21.35
C GLY A 472 -3.15 13.38 21.05
N GLY A 473 -3.73 14.07 22.03
CA GLY A 473 -4.93 14.89 21.86
C GLY A 473 -4.70 16.11 20.96
N GLN A 474 -5.72 16.53 20.21
CA GLN A 474 -5.63 17.75 19.38
C GLN A 474 -5.41 18.99 20.25
N CYS A 475 -4.62 19.92 19.74
CA CYS A 475 -4.39 21.21 20.36
C CYS A 475 -4.11 22.27 19.29
N THR A 476 -4.26 23.52 19.67
CA THR A 476 -3.89 24.73 18.93
C THR A 476 -2.86 25.56 19.71
N VAL A 477 -2.84 25.44 21.05
CA VAL A 477 -1.93 26.18 21.93
C VAL A 477 -1.35 25.28 23.03
N ALA A 478 -0.16 25.63 23.52
CA ALA A 478 0.55 24.82 24.52
C ALA A 478 -0.24 24.67 25.85
N SER A 479 -1.11 25.62 26.20
CA SER A 479 -1.92 25.57 27.43
C SER A 479 -2.97 24.45 27.43
N GLU A 480 -3.31 23.88 26.28
CA GLU A 480 -4.24 22.74 26.16
C GLU A 480 -3.57 21.40 26.48
N CYS A 481 -2.24 21.41 26.68
CA CYS A 481 -1.41 20.25 26.98
C CYS A 481 -0.90 20.29 28.43
N PRO A 482 -1.71 19.90 29.42
CA PRO A 482 -1.34 19.97 30.83
C PRO A 482 -0.22 18.97 31.18
N GLY A 483 0.77 19.44 31.94
CA GLY A 483 1.90 18.65 32.41
C GLY A 483 3.21 19.43 32.38
N THR A 484 4.31 18.77 32.73
CA THR A 484 5.67 19.29 32.55
C THR A 484 6.24 18.76 31.22
N ASN A 485 7.08 19.56 30.57
CA ASN A 485 7.69 19.23 29.25
C ASN A 485 6.67 18.88 28.16
N THR A 486 5.48 19.50 28.22
CA THR A 486 4.45 19.35 27.21
C THR A 486 4.56 20.44 26.16
N SER A 487 4.15 20.12 24.94
CA SER A 487 4.03 21.11 23.87
C SER A 487 2.86 20.79 22.96
N CYS A 488 2.33 21.82 22.32
CA CYS A 488 1.38 21.66 21.23
C CYS A 488 2.15 21.75 19.91
N GLY A 489 2.22 20.65 19.16
CA GLY A 489 3.06 20.59 17.97
C GLY A 489 2.84 19.36 17.11
N ARG A 490 3.77 19.16 16.17
CA ARG A 490 3.83 17.99 15.30
C ARG A 490 5.16 17.28 15.56
N PRO A 491 5.16 16.01 15.96
CA PRO A 491 6.37 15.20 15.99
C PRO A 491 6.99 15.07 14.60
N GLY A 492 8.32 14.93 14.54
CA GLY A 492 9.05 14.84 13.29
C GLY A 492 9.36 16.19 12.66
N LEU A 493 9.72 16.16 11.37
CA LEU A 493 9.91 17.35 10.57
C LEU A 493 8.58 17.90 10.05
N ALA A 494 8.57 19.20 9.79
CA ALA A 494 7.51 19.82 9.03
C ALA A 494 7.52 19.27 7.58
N THR A 495 6.37 18.78 7.15
CA THR A 495 6.15 18.11 5.86
C THR A 495 6.34 19.06 4.68
N LYS A 496 6.96 18.54 3.62
CA LYS A 496 7.13 19.18 2.30
C LYS A 496 6.69 18.20 1.20
N PRO A 497 6.37 18.69 -0.02
CA PRO A 497 6.02 17.81 -1.14
C PRO A 497 7.19 16.91 -1.53
N ASN A 498 8.39 17.48 -1.60
CA ASN A 498 9.64 16.80 -1.90
C ASN A 498 10.81 17.67 -1.39
N GLY A 499 12.02 17.13 -1.46
CA GLY A 499 13.28 17.80 -1.15
C GLY A 499 13.82 18.66 -2.31
N CYS A 500 13.04 18.85 -3.37
CA CYS A 500 13.47 19.61 -4.53
C CYS A 500 13.46 21.12 -4.27
N GLY A 501 14.37 21.81 -4.93
CA GLY A 501 14.31 23.25 -5.10
C GLY A 501 13.12 23.67 -5.95
N PHE A 502 12.83 24.97 -5.89
CA PHE A 502 11.79 25.57 -6.72
C PHE A 502 12.30 25.75 -8.15
N ALA A 503 11.47 25.38 -9.12
CA ALA A 503 11.72 25.61 -10.55
C ALA A 503 10.41 25.90 -11.31
N CYS A 504 10.54 26.50 -12.48
CA CYS A 504 9.39 26.87 -13.31
C CYS A 504 8.80 25.67 -14.05
N THR A 505 7.48 25.47 -13.95
CA THR A 505 6.77 24.35 -14.61
C THR A 505 6.93 24.31 -16.12
N ASN A 506 7.08 25.47 -16.77
CA ASN A 506 7.23 25.60 -18.21
C ASN A 506 8.69 25.71 -18.67
N ASN A 507 9.64 25.82 -17.73
CA ASN A 507 11.07 25.80 -18.00
C ASN A 507 11.80 25.18 -16.79
N PRO A 508 11.82 23.83 -16.68
CA PRO A 508 12.40 23.14 -15.53
C PRO A 508 13.88 23.44 -15.28
N GLY A 509 14.59 23.99 -16.29
CA GLY A 509 15.97 24.46 -16.19
C GLY A 509 16.15 25.74 -15.37
N ALA A 510 15.06 26.47 -15.08
CA ALA A 510 15.09 27.76 -14.41
C ALA A 510 14.58 27.64 -12.97
N GLY A 511 15.48 27.89 -12.02
CA GLY A 511 15.11 28.08 -10.63
C GLY A 511 14.26 29.35 -10.45
N CYS A 512 13.40 29.34 -9.44
CA CYS A 512 12.50 30.45 -9.14
C CYS A 512 12.28 30.60 -7.63
N THR A 513 11.73 31.73 -7.21
CA THR A 513 11.31 31.97 -5.81
C THR A 513 9.85 32.37 -5.70
N VAL A 514 9.28 32.91 -6.77
CA VAL A 514 7.89 33.34 -6.89
C VAL A 514 7.37 33.07 -8.30
N ASP A 515 6.05 33.00 -8.47
CA ASP A 515 5.44 32.72 -9.79
C ASP A 515 5.80 33.75 -10.86
N SER A 516 6.07 35.00 -10.48
CA SER A 516 6.48 36.05 -11.44
C SER A 516 7.85 35.77 -12.10
N ASP A 517 8.66 34.89 -11.52
CA ASP A 517 9.93 34.44 -12.10
C ASP A 517 9.70 33.45 -13.26
N CYS A 518 8.47 32.95 -13.44
CA CYS A 518 8.10 31.93 -14.41
C CYS A 518 7.08 32.46 -15.44
N PRO A 519 7.51 33.19 -16.49
CA PRO A 519 6.59 33.73 -17.50
C PRO A 519 5.83 32.61 -18.21
N GLY A 520 4.53 32.47 -17.96
CA GLY A 520 3.69 31.40 -18.52
C GLY A 520 3.76 30.06 -17.77
N GLY A 521 4.26 30.06 -16.53
CA GLY A 521 4.30 28.90 -15.64
C GLY A 521 4.10 29.29 -14.18
N SER A 522 4.36 28.34 -13.28
CA SER A 522 4.31 28.53 -11.83
C SER A 522 5.62 28.08 -11.19
N CYS A 523 5.94 28.70 -10.06
CA CYS A 523 7.11 28.38 -9.28
C CYS A 523 6.77 27.30 -8.24
N VAL A 524 7.24 26.07 -8.48
CA VAL A 524 6.87 24.91 -7.66
C VAL A 524 8.10 24.11 -7.27
N PRO A 525 8.07 23.36 -6.14
CA PRO A 525 9.09 22.36 -5.84
C PRO A 525 8.99 21.21 -6.86
N LEU A 526 9.81 21.30 -7.91
CA LEU A 526 9.59 20.53 -9.14
C LEU A 526 10.37 19.21 -9.12
N CYS A 527 9.61 18.12 -9.03
CA CYS A 527 10.08 16.77 -9.30
C CYS A 527 9.72 16.41 -10.74
N LEU A 528 10.72 16.06 -11.56
CA LEU A 528 10.54 15.60 -12.92
C LEU A 528 10.42 14.08 -12.91
N GLN A 529 9.41 13.56 -13.59
CA GLN A 529 9.26 12.12 -13.76
C GLN A 529 10.41 11.58 -14.60
N ASP A 530 10.92 10.41 -14.23
CA ASP A 530 11.89 9.69 -15.06
C ASP A 530 11.21 9.22 -16.38
N ASP A 531 11.97 9.11 -17.47
CA ASP A 531 11.41 8.73 -18.77
C ASP A 531 10.88 7.27 -18.82
N PRO A 532 9.85 6.94 -19.63
CA PRO A 532 9.27 5.60 -19.75
C PRO A 532 10.29 4.48 -20.09
N PRO A 533 10.18 3.27 -19.52
CA PRO A 533 9.10 2.78 -18.65
C PRO A 533 9.39 3.07 -17.17
N ALA A 534 9.66 4.32 -16.79
CA ALA A 534 9.60 4.72 -15.39
C ALA A 534 8.20 4.50 -14.84
N GLN A 535 8.13 3.85 -13.68
CA GLN A 535 6.91 3.81 -12.89
C GLN A 535 6.47 5.24 -12.58
N ILE A 536 5.20 5.53 -12.83
CA ILE A 536 4.62 6.83 -12.55
C ILE A 536 4.74 7.05 -11.03
N GLY A 537 5.30 8.18 -10.62
CA GLY A 537 5.48 8.49 -9.21
C GLY A 537 6.91 8.50 -8.69
N LEU A 538 7.88 8.01 -9.46
CA LEU A 538 9.30 8.14 -9.18
C LEU A 538 9.92 9.17 -10.12
N GLY A 539 10.81 10.01 -9.58
CA GLY A 539 11.44 11.06 -10.36
C GLY A 539 12.71 11.60 -9.74
N HIS A 540 13.20 12.68 -10.36
CA HIS A 540 14.37 13.42 -9.93
C HIS A 540 14.10 14.92 -9.95
N CYS A 541 14.77 15.66 -9.07
CA CYS A 541 14.58 17.09 -8.99
C CYS A 541 15.06 17.82 -10.26
N ALA A 542 14.36 18.89 -10.61
CA ALA A 542 14.65 19.66 -11.83
C ALA A 542 16.06 20.30 -11.84
N PRO A 543 16.71 20.39 -13.02
CA PRO A 543 18.06 20.93 -13.14
C PRO A 543 18.08 22.45 -12.97
N GLY A 544 18.53 22.99 -11.83
CA GLY A 544 18.76 24.43 -11.70
C GLY A 544 18.70 25.02 -10.28
N SER A 545 18.15 24.29 -9.31
CA SER A 545 18.04 24.77 -7.92
C SER A 545 18.38 23.67 -6.91
N GLY A 546 19.59 23.73 -6.34
CA GLY A 546 19.93 23.10 -5.04
C GLY A 546 19.69 21.59 -4.86
N SER A 547 19.37 20.83 -5.90
CA SER A 547 18.86 19.45 -5.76
C SER A 547 19.68 18.43 -6.52
N THR A 548 20.98 18.44 -6.24
CA THR A 548 21.85 17.31 -6.55
C THR A 548 22.36 16.70 -5.26
N THR A 549 22.38 15.37 -5.21
CA THR A 549 23.02 14.61 -4.14
C THR A 549 24.28 13.96 -4.70
N SER A 550 25.36 14.03 -3.92
CA SER A 550 26.63 13.43 -4.24
C SER A 550 26.88 12.24 -3.32
N THR A 551 27.09 11.06 -3.91
CA THR A 551 27.33 9.81 -3.19
C THR A 551 28.51 9.05 -3.80
N CYS A 552 29.10 8.15 -3.03
CA CYS A 552 30.20 7.34 -3.52
C CYS A 552 29.72 6.28 -4.52
N SER A 553 30.48 6.05 -5.59
CA SER A 553 30.06 5.22 -6.72
C SER A 553 29.84 3.74 -6.40
N ILE A 554 30.47 3.22 -5.34
CA ILE A 554 30.28 1.86 -4.85
C ILE A 554 29.45 1.88 -3.54
N GLU A 555 29.93 2.61 -2.54
CA GLU A 555 29.27 2.81 -1.25
C GLU A 555 28.22 3.94 -1.35
N LYS A 556 27.15 3.75 -2.12
CA LYS A 556 26.13 4.79 -2.38
C LYS A 556 25.43 5.33 -1.12
N PHE A 557 25.51 4.62 0.00
CA PHE A 557 25.03 5.07 1.31
C PHE A 557 25.89 6.20 1.91
N ARG A 558 27.12 6.38 1.41
CA ARG A 558 28.06 7.42 1.83
C ARG A 558 27.90 8.65 0.93
N GLY A 559 27.50 9.76 1.54
CA GLY A 559 27.56 11.07 0.88
C GLY A 559 29.00 11.55 0.71
N CYS A 560 29.25 12.33 -0.33
CA CYS A 560 30.57 12.86 -0.63
C CYS A 560 30.49 14.29 -1.16
N THR A 561 31.57 15.04 -1.01
CA THR A 561 31.78 16.36 -1.63
C THR A 561 32.99 16.34 -2.57
N THR A 562 33.93 15.43 -2.30
CA THR A 562 35.14 15.21 -3.09
C THR A 562 35.41 13.72 -3.27
N GLN A 563 36.23 13.37 -4.25
CA GLN A 563 36.72 12.00 -4.46
C GLN A 563 37.44 11.43 -3.23
N ALA A 564 38.05 12.29 -2.41
CA ALA A 564 38.74 11.87 -1.19
C ALA A 564 37.76 11.37 -0.10
N ASP A 565 36.52 11.86 -0.10
CA ASP A 565 35.50 11.40 0.86
C ASP A 565 35.10 9.93 0.63
N CYS A 566 35.24 9.47 -0.62
CA CYS A 566 34.98 8.08 -1.03
C CYS A 566 36.21 7.17 -0.96
N ASN A 567 37.40 7.75 -0.84
CA ASN A 567 38.66 7.02 -0.78
C ASN A 567 39.40 7.38 0.51
N PRO A 568 39.19 6.64 1.61
CA PRO A 568 39.85 6.92 2.87
C PRO A 568 41.39 6.90 2.71
N PRO A 569 42.16 7.57 3.59
CA PRO A 569 43.61 7.69 3.46
C PRO A 569 44.36 6.35 3.34
N SER A 570 43.79 5.28 3.89
CA SER A 570 44.25 3.89 3.76
C SER A 570 44.18 3.32 2.33
N CYS A 571 43.52 4.00 1.39
CA CYS A 571 43.49 3.68 -0.04
C CYS A 571 44.58 4.44 -0.84
N VAL A 572 45.30 5.39 -0.23
CA VAL A 572 46.34 6.18 -0.88
C VAL A 572 47.71 5.76 -0.34
N GLY A 573 48.36 4.81 -1.01
CA GLY A 573 49.79 4.50 -0.80
C GLY A 573 50.14 3.18 -0.11
N SER A 574 49.17 2.41 0.41
CA SER A 574 49.36 0.99 0.75
C SER A 574 48.01 0.30 0.95
N PRO A 575 47.61 -0.67 0.13
CA PRO A 575 46.35 -1.38 0.31
C PRO A 575 46.45 -2.26 1.55
N GLY A 576 45.72 -1.95 2.64
CA GLY A 576 45.63 -2.94 3.73
C GLY A 576 45.16 -2.54 5.13
N THR A 577 44.82 -1.29 5.45
CA THR A 577 44.46 -0.94 6.85
C THR A 577 42.97 -0.74 7.13
N CYS A 578 42.10 -0.76 6.12
CA CYS A 578 40.66 -0.83 6.33
C CYS A 578 40.10 -2.12 5.72
N SER A 579 39.65 -3.04 6.57
CA SER A 579 39.15 -4.36 6.15
C SER A 579 37.78 -4.31 5.44
N SER A 580 37.06 -3.18 5.50
CA SER A 580 35.73 -3.01 4.88
C SER A 580 35.66 -1.93 3.79
N CYS A 581 36.68 -1.07 3.64
CA CYS A 581 36.62 0.06 2.73
C CYS A 581 36.83 -0.39 1.27
N GLN A 582 35.92 0.01 0.38
CA GLN A 582 36.12 -0.14 -1.07
C GLN A 582 37.01 1.00 -1.58
N CYS A 583 38.13 0.69 -2.22
CA CYS A 583 39.04 1.70 -2.78
C CYS A 583 38.76 1.95 -4.27
N GLY A 584 39.17 3.13 -4.78
CA GLY A 584 39.01 3.52 -6.18
C GLY A 584 37.61 4.04 -6.51
N GLN A 585 36.85 4.45 -5.51
CA GLN A 585 35.50 5.00 -5.68
C GLN A 585 35.56 6.42 -6.22
N THR A 586 34.53 6.83 -6.94
CA THR A 586 34.35 8.22 -7.38
C THR A 586 33.24 8.87 -6.58
N CYS A 587 33.31 10.19 -6.41
CA CYS A 587 32.20 10.96 -5.88
C CYS A 587 31.28 11.33 -7.03
N ASP A 588 30.15 10.65 -7.12
CA ASP A 588 29.19 10.79 -8.21
C ASP A 588 28.08 11.73 -7.79
N THR A 589 27.88 12.78 -8.57
CA THR A 589 26.80 13.76 -8.36
C THR A 589 25.66 13.47 -9.33
N GLY A 590 24.47 13.24 -8.78
CA GLY A 590 23.24 13.07 -9.54
C GLY A 590 22.14 14.00 -9.05
N PHE A 591 21.05 14.11 -9.79
CA PHE A 591 19.86 14.78 -9.30
C PHE A 591 19.30 14.02 -8.09
N THR A 592 18.86 14.78 -7.09
CA THR A 592 18.20 14.23 -5.91
C THR A 592 16.93 13.51 -6.36
N LEU A 593 16.72 12.28 -5.91
CA LEU A 593 15.50 11.54 -6.20
C LEU A 593 14.31 12.15 -5.44
N CYS A 594 13.12 12.01 -6.00
CA CYS A 594 11.89 12.54 -5.42
C CYS A 594 10.68 11.73 -5.88
N HIS A 595 9.56 11.95 -5.19
CA HIS A 595 8.28 11.39 -5.61
C HIS A 595 7.51 12.40 -6.47
N VAL A 596 6.91 11.88 -7.54
CA VAL A 596 5.95 12.60 -8.39
C VAL A 596 4.55 12.23 -7.90
N PHE A 597 3.65 13.20 -7.79
CA PHE A 597 2.29 12.95 -7.30
C PHE A 597 1.25 13.16 -8.42
N PRO A 598 0.20 12.30 -8.51
CA PRO A 598 0.02 11.09 -7.71
C PRO A 598 1.12 10.04 -8.00
N MET A 599 1.52 9.31 -6.96
CA MET A 599 2.36 8.14 -7.15
C MET A 599 1.47 7.01 -7.67
N GLU A 600 1.89 6.34 -8.73
CA GLU A 600 1.14 5.27 -9.39
C GLU A 600 2.14 4.14 -9.72
N LEU A 601 2.49 3.37 -8.70
CA LEU A 601 3.41 2.25 -8.86
C LEU A 601 2.63 1.06 -9.41
N ILE A 602 3.18 0.44 -10.45
CA ILE A 602 2.59 -0.73 -11.07
C ILE A 602 3.52 -1.91 -10.80
N GLY A 603 2.99 -2.91 -10.09
CA GLY A 603 3.61 -4.21 -9.98
C GLY A 603 3.47 -4.99 -11.28
N ASP A 604 4.01 -6.21 -11.30
CA ASP A 604 3.94 -7.07 -12.46
C ASP A 604 3.45 -8.45 -12.01
N PRO A 605 2.18 -8.80 -12.23
CA PRO A 605 1.69 -10.13 -11.93
C PRO A 605 2.20 -11.10 -12.99
N ASN A 606 2.56 -12.30 -12.58
CA ASN A 606 2.96 -13.35 -13.52
C ASN A 606 2.15 -14.62 -13.28
N ALA A 607 1.70 -15.22 -14.38
CA ALA A 607 0.93 -16.45 -14.32
C ALA A 607 1.71 -17.58 -13.65
N PHE A 608 0.99 -18.40 -12.90
CA PHE A 608 1.59 -19.57 -12.26
C PHE A 608 1.99 -20.60 -13.31
N SER A 609 3.29 -20.91 -13.37
CA SER A 609 3.81 -22.06 -14.13
C SER A 609 3.88 -23.25 -13.19
N GLY A 610 2.84 -24.07 -13.19
CA GLY A 610 2.69 -25.15 -12.21
C GLY A 610 2.37 -24.58 -10.84
N ASN A 611 3.27 -24.79 -9.87
CA ASN A 611 3.08 -24.35 -8.49
C ASN A 611 3.80 -23.04 -8.15
N THR A 612 4.52 -22.44 -9.10
CA THR A 612 5.35 -21.26 -8.84
C THR A 612 4.98 -20.09 -9.74
N SER A 613 5.05 -18.89 -9.19
CA SER A 613 5.00 -17.62 -9.92
C SER A 613 6.11 -16.70 -9.38
N SER A 614 6.56 -15.76 -10.20
CA SER A 614 7.50 -14.72 -9.80
C SER A 614 7.12 -13.41 -10.45
N GLY A 615 6.89 -12.36 -9.68
CA GLY A 615 6.46 -11.06 -10.18
C GLY A 615 7.19 -9.90 -9.51
N THR A 616 6.56 -8.73 -9.55
CA THR A 616 6.95 -7.58 -8.72
C THR A 616 5.74 -7.09 -7.95
N SER A 617 5.88 -7.04 -6.63
CA SER A 617 4.89 -6.46 -5.73
C SER A 617 5.29 -5.04 -5.36
N VAL A 618 4.32 -4.13 -5.35
CA VAL A 618 4.50 -2.71 -5.04
C VAL A 618 3.60 -2.27 -3.91
N ASN A 619 4.04 -1.25 -3.16
CA ASN A 619 3.18 -0.54 -2.23
C ASN A 619 3.65 0.90 -2.06
N THR A 620 2.70 1.80 -1.90
CA THR A 620 2.92 3.16 -1.39
C THR A 620 2.29 3.29 0.01
N PHE A 621 2.98 3.97 0.92
CA PHE A 621 2.59 4.05 2.33
C PHE A 621 3.03 5.35 2.99
N CYS A 622 2.65 5.56 4.24
CA CYS A 622 3.13 6.67 5.07
C CYS A 622 3.99 6.15 6.21
N ILE A 623 5.07 6.87 6.49
CA ILE A 623 6.04 6.58 7.54
C ILE A 623 5.89 7.65 8.63
N PRO A 624 5.54 7.28 9.88
CA PRO A 624 5.53 8.22 10.99
C PRO A 624 6.96 8.59 11.42
N PRO A 625 7.15 9.67 12.18
CA PRO A 625 8.49 10.09 12.61
C PRO A 625 9.05 9.20 13.72
N THR A 626 10.38 9.19 13.82
CA THR A 626 11.12 8.65 14.96
C THR A 626 11.33 9.71 16.04
N THR A 627 11.86 9.34 17.20
CA THR A 627 12.33 10.28 18.23
C THR A 627 13.68 10.91 17.89
N ALA A 628 14.39 10.39 16.88
CA ALA A 628 15.69 10.89 16.48
C ALA A 628 15.58 11.93 15.36
N THR A 629 15.92 13.18 15.68
CA THR A 629 15.93 14.27 14.70
C THR A 629 16.83 13.99 13.51
N ALA A 630 17.97 13.32 13.70
CA ALA A 630 18.88 12.99 12.60
C ALA A 630 18.22 12.08 11.55
N VAL A 631 17.48 11.04 11.98
CA VAL A 631 16.76 10.15 11.06
C VAL A 631 15.62 10.88 10.35
N ASN A 632 14.84 11.65 11.10
CA ASN A 632 13.74 12.43 10.53
C ASN A 632 14.23 13.47 9.53
N SER A 633 15.38 14.09 9.78
CA SER A 633 16.00 15.08 8.89
C SER A 633 16.62 14.48 7.65
N THR A 634 17.22 13.31 7.76
CA THR A 634 17.80 12.61 6.62
C THR A 634 16.72 12.09 5.69
N ALA A 635 15.70 11.40 6.20
CA ALA A 635 14.66 10.80 5.35
C ALA A 635 13.51 11.78 5.03
N GLY A 636 13.23 12.76 5.89
CA GLY A 636 12.02 13.59 5.78
C GLY A 636 10.82 12.88 6.40
N LEU A 637 10.88 12.59 7.70
CA LEU A 637 9.78 11.92 8.43
C LEU A 637 9.01 12.89 9.34
N PRO A 638 7.67 12.83 9.42
CA PRO A 638 6.80 11.94 8.65
C PRO A 638 6.85 12.22 7.15
N GLY A 639 6.68 11.17 6.37
CA GLY A 639 6.80 11.23 4.92
C GLY A 639 6.24 10.00 4.24
N GLU A 640 6.11 10.08 2.94
CA GLU A 640 5.70 8.99 2.08
C GLU A 640 6.77 7.90 1.95
N GLY A 641 6.34 6.68 1.66
CA GLY A 641 7.20 5.56 1.33
C GLY A 641 6.71 4.88 0.07
N ALA A 642 7.65 4.35 -0.71
CA ALA A 642 7.40 3.46 -1.82
C ALA A 642 8.30 2.24 -1.69
N ILE A 643 7.74 1.07 -1.98
CA ILE A 643 8.48 -0.18 -2.01
C ILE A 643 8.11 -0.95 -3.28
N LEU A 644 9.13 -1.47 -3.95
CA LEU A 644 9.02 -2.34 -5.11
C LEU A 644 9.88 -3.56 -4.80
N VAL A 645 9.29 -4.74 -4.71
CA VAL A 645 10.01 -5.97 -4.35
C VAL A 645 9.70 -7.06 -5.35
N PRO A 646 10.72 -7.69 -5.96
CA PRO A 646 10.50 -8.93 -6.67
C PRO A 646 9.95 -9.97 -5.72
N ASP A 647 8.92 -10.69 -6.16
CA ASP A 647 8.25 -11.71 -5.39
C ASP A 647 8.40 -13.09 -6.05
N HIS A 648 8.34 -14.11 -5.20
CA HIS A 648 8.26 -15.51 -5.59
C HIS A 648 7.15 -16.17 -4.78
N PHE A 649 6.10 -16.58 -5.48
CA PHE A 649 4.97 -17.30 -4.91
C PHE A 649 5.12 -18.79 -5.18
N THR A 650 4.90 -19.61 -4.17
CA THR A 650 4.74 -21.06 -4.31
C THR A 650 3.41 -21.48 -3.70
N LYS A 651 2.52 -22.06 -4.52
CA LYS A 651 1.21 -22.57 -4.09
C LYS A 651 1.22 -24.08 -3.91
N GLN A 652 0.35 -24.57 -3.04
CA GLN A 652 0.11 -26.01 -2.86
C GLN A 652 -1.39 -26.30 -2.65
N PHE A 653 -1.93 -27.17 -3.51
CA PHE A 653 -3.28 -27.76 -3.45
C PHE A 653 -3.21 -29.27 -3.73
N PRO A 654 -4.06 -30.13 -3.14
CA PRO A 654 -4.89 -29.88 -1.95
C PRO A 654 -4.02 -29.63 -0.72
N SER A 655 -4.52 -28.89 0.27
CA SER A 655 -3.86 -28.86 1.58
C SER A 655 -3.79 -30.31 2.09
N THR A 656 -2.60 -30.81 2.46
CA THR A 656 -2.52 -32.09 3.16
C THR A 656 -3.06 -31.81 4.56
N PRO A 657 -4.29 -32.25 4.90
CA PRO A 657 -4.88 -31.87 6.18
C PRO A 657 -4.04 -32.55 7.26
N CYS A 658 -3.46 -31.74 8.16
CA CYS A 658 -2.76 -32.30 9.29
C CYS A 658 -3.80 -32.81 10.28
N THR A 659 -4.15 -34.09 10.22
CA THR A 659 -5.09 -34.69 11.18
C THR A 659 -4.32 -35.45 12.24
N GLY A 660 -4.69 -35.28 13.51
CA GLY A 660 -4.12 -36.06 14.62
C GLY A 660 -2.71 -35.67 15.06
N LEU A 661 -2.21 -34.50 14.64
CA LEU A 661 -1.03 -33.91 15.28
C LEU A 661 -1.36 -33.50 16.72
N PRO A 662 -0.40 -33.61 17.67
CA PRO A 662 -0.60 -33.09 19.02
C PRO A 662 -0.86 -31.57 18.99
N PRO A 663 -1.69 -31.05 19.90
CA PRO A 663 -2.06 -29.62 19.95
C PRO A 663 -0.88 -28.63 19.95
N ASN A 664 0.30 -29.08 20.40
CA ASN A 664 1.52 -28.26 20.48
C ASN A 664 2.42 -28.32 19.23
N VAL A 665 1.99 -28.99 18.14
CA VAL A 665 2.79 -29.19 16.94
C VAL A 665 2.13 -28.48 15.76
N SER A 666 2.72 -27.38 15.29
CA SER A 666 2.23 -26.70 14.08
C SER A 666 2.36 -27.63 12.86
N CYS A 667 1.31 -27.64 12.03
CA CYS A 667 1.37 -28.32 10.74
C CYS A 667 2.47 -27.68 9.88
N PRO A 668 3.37 -28.48 9.30
CA PRO A 668 4.46 -27.97 8.47
C PRO A 668 3.99 -27.28 7.19
#